data_AF-A0AAW0UDJ5-F1
#
_entry.id   AF-A0AAW0UDJ5-F1
#
_cell.length_a   1.000
_cell.length_b   1.000
_cell.length_c   1.000
_cell.angle_alpha   90.00
_cell.angle_beta   90.00
_cell.angle_gamma   90.00
#
_symmetry.space_group_name_H-M   'P 1'
#
loop_
_entity.id
_entity.type
_entity.pdbx_description
1 polymer ?
#
loop_
_entity_poly.entity_id
_entity_poly.type
_entity_poly.pdbx_seq_one_letter_code
_entity_poly.pdbx_strand_id
1 'polypeptide(L)'
;MFFSYAYSDTMDNALLFFQNGDNLEFDYNDVKESAQLNLQVDDTLGLWHHHCFVFARSTYRVYIDGELLAEGRTQTQQTDIPLNGTLYVGQDQDRYDGGLDPSQSLSAHVAQVNIWDHALSPATIRSAALCEDNPRGNVLSFDLQEAEEANVTVEEAHVTTFCKSNPEVVVVPQLSSLQEAMAFCGLMNASLYIPEDEETNGRLLNQSLQFLDICGGRSYRLLFLDATDAAKENHWVRGSSGRPLAFHNWAPGEPNGGKKGNCVVMRKSDGRWGDTLCTESHCFACLRTHRDFLILRGMCEPREDMLRFYIMGYVNERPFFKGFYKFMIHYSGNSSWLLRDTNKDLVLAAFTPSEDVEYPLGRRQWQVLSKFCKYSVGSFISLGLSSCTTHHFMCSDGSCVARAVRCNLQDDCLDGSDEEHCSIVEFGEKYFNYRPPPSGTFGKPLGVEPLVDLVRFSKIDDINLAFNVEIEVTLAWRDRNLRLNNVRSEEGKNRLSRKQVKEVWTPDVEFLNIYDGQQKNLKLSVVVRENRPAEPPLFNDVRMDTVHSPLSAQLVKRQQYSASFSCNFLLFNYPFDTQNCSILLRLSSADNEVVEFQNASVVYRGMRNLPKFTILNEKVTLLSNTQYSVIQVEFQLERRYSLLVLTIFVPTFLLIGVGYTTLYIQLPAFQVRSIMTLTTMLVMYTLFNQVSSGLPDTAYIKMLDMWFFFCIFLILSIIVLHVTVEHLPEGNAAPVPPPPKSVPSPLQEIRNISRLSVVKVRPVVPADLSYSPSGSWQAKWTAPWVMFMARTVVYPTIIFTFNAIFWSVIVFVYE
;
A
#
# COMPACT_ATOMS: atom_id res chain seq x y z
N MET A 1 8.47 29.18 -37.20
CA MET A 1 8.01 30.50 -37.69
C MET A 1 7.11 30.28 -38.90
N PHE A 2 5.98 30.99 -39.07
CA PHE A 2 5.16 30.84 -40.29
C PHE A 2 5.66 31.73 -41.42
N PHE A 3 5.77 33.04 -41.17
CA PHE A 3 6.41 33.98 -42.09
C PHE A 3 6.82 35.26 -41.36
N SER A 4 7.79 35.98 -41.93
CA SER A 4 8.35 37.23 -41.43
C SER A 4 8.54 38.21 -42.60
N TYR A 5 8.07 39.44 -42.46
CA TYR A 5 8.24 40.53 -43.41
C TYR A 5 9.00 41.70 -42.77
N ALA A 6 10.10 42.09 -43.42
CA ALA A 6 10.99 43.14 -42.98
C ALA A 6 11.21 44.14 -44.12
N TYR A 7 11.30 45.44 -43.81
CA TYR A 7 11.67 46.47 -44.80
C TYR A 7 12.82 47.39 -44.36
N SER A 8 13.31 47.24 -43.13
CA SER A 8 14.50 47.92 -42.60
C SER A 8 14.99 47.23 -41.33
N ASP A 9 16.25 47.43 -40.93
CA ASP A 9 16.82 46.85 -39.69
C ASP A 9 16.10 47.30 -38.41
N THR A 10 15.33 48.39 -38.46
CA THR A 10 14.53 48.88 -37.34
C THR A 10 13.07 48.44 -37.41
N MET A 11 12.68 47.76 -38.48
CA MET A 11 11.33 47.28 -38.77
C MET A 11 11.43 45.88 -39.39
N ASP A 12 12.10 45.00 -38.66
CA ASP A 12 12.36 43.61 -39.03
C ASP A 12 11.17 42.71 -38.72
N ASN A 13 10.27 43.10 -37.80
CA ASN A 13 9.01 42.40 -37.51
C ASN A 13 7.78 43.20 -37.97
N ALA A 14 7.84 43.80 -39.16
CA ALA A 14 6.71 44.57 -39.70
C ALA A 14 5.46 43.70 -39.88
N LEU A 15 5.65 42.44 -40.28
CA LEU A 15 4.68 41.35 -40.09
C LEU A 15 5.45 40.12 -39.62
N LEU A 16 5.11 39.60 -38.44
CA LEU A 16 5.69 38.34 -37.95
C LEU A 16 4.57 37.45 -37.45
N PHE A 17 4.54 36.20 -37.89
CA PHE A 17 3.54 35.22 -37.48
C PHE A 17 4.23 33.92 -37.09
N PHE A 18 3.97 33.45 -35.88
CA PHE A 18 4.64 32.27 -35.36
C PHE A 18 3.83 31.56 -34.29
N GLN A 19 4.23 30.32 -34.02
CA GLN A 19 3.64 29.50 -32.97
C GLN A 19 4.64 29.36 -31.83
N ASN A 20 4.19 29.62 -30.61
CA ASN A 20 4.96 29.47 -29.39
C ASN A 20 4.24 28.49 -28.44
N GLY A 21 4.68 27.23 -28.45
CA GLY A 21 3.93 26.14 -27.81
C GLY A 21 2.60 25.91 -28.54
N ASP A 22 1.49 25.97 -27.81
CA ASP A 22 0.15 25.83 -28.40
C ASP A 22 -0.44 27.17 -28.87
N ASN A 23 0.25 28.29 -28.60
CA ASN A 23 -0.27 29.63 -28.82
C ASN A 23 0.23 30.23 -30.13
N LEU A 24 -0.71 30.80 -30.90
CA LEU A 24 -0.45 31.61 -32.08
C LEU A 24 -0.08 33.03 -31.67
N GLU A 25 1.11 33.45 -32.02
CA GLU A 25 1.62 34.79 -31.79
C GLU A 25 1.82 35.51 -33.12
N PHE A 26 1.50 36.80 -33.11
CA PHE A 26 1.71 37.67 -34.26
C PHE A 26 2.01 39.11 -33.85
N ASP A 27 2.83 39.74 -34.69
CA ASP A 27 3.27 41.11 -34.58
C ASP A 27 2.85 41.87 -35.85
N TYR A 28 2.46 43.13 -35.65
CA TYR A 28 2.00 44.01 -36.71
C TYR A 28 2.63 45.39 -36.51
N ASN A 29 3.37 45.87 -37.51
CA ASN A 29 4.21 47.08 -37.43
C ASN A 29 5.17 47.05 -36.22
N ASP A 30 5.90 45.94 -36.03
CA ASP A 30 6.91 45.77 -34.99
C ASP A 30 6.35 45.82 -33.54
N VAL A 31 5.02 45.66 -33.41
CA VAL A 31 4.33 45.58 -32.12
C VAL A 31 3.62 44.24 -32.00
N LYS A 32 3.88 43.54 -30.91
CA LYS A 32 3.21 42.27 -30.58
C LYS A 32 1.75 42.50 -30.19
N GLU A 33 0.85 42.26 -31.13
CA GLU A 33 -0.61 42.41 -30.95
C GLU A 33 -1.23 41.21 -30.22
N SER A 34 -0.60 40.05 -30.32
CA SER A 34 -1.03 38.79 -29.71
C SER A 34 -0.80 38.67 -28.19
N ALA A 35 -0.11 39.62 -27.55
CA ALA A 35 0.35 39.49 -26.16
C ALA A 35 -0.78 39.25 -25.11
N GLN A 36 -2.03 39.62 -25.42
CA GLN A 36 -3.19 39.43 -24.55
C GLN A 36 -4.19 38.38 -25.08
N LEU A 37 -3.88 37.72 -26.19
CA LEU A 37 -4.73 36.72 -26.82
C LEU A 37 -4.21 35.32 -26.48
N ASN A 38 -5.11 34.45 -26.02
CA ASN A 38 -4.82 33.02 -25.86
C ASN A 38 -5.39 32.25 -27.05
N LEU A 39 -4.76 32.42 -28.22
CA LEU A 39 -5.16 31.76 -29.46
C LEU A 39 -4.49 30.38 -29.53
N GLN A 40 -5.20 29.33 -29.12
CA GLN A 40 -4.70 27.97 -29.27
C GLN A 40 -4.84 27.49 -30.72
N VAL A 41 -3.76 26.94 -31.26
CA VAL A 41 -3.74 26.31 -32.59
C VAL A 41 -3.97 24.81 -32.44
N ASP A 42 -4.80 24.23 -33.30
CA ASP A 42 -4.83 22.79 -33.47
C ASP A 42 -3.56 22.36 -34.21
N ASP A 43 -2.67 21.66 -33.51
CA ASP A 43 -1.38 21.19 -34.03
C ASP A 43 -1.47 19.74 -34.55
N THR A 44 -2.68 19.25 -34.82
CA THR A 44 -2.91 17.90 -35.34
C THR A 44 -2.20 17.72 -36.69
N LEU A 45 -1.15 16.89 -36.71
CA LEU A 45 -0.30 16.73 -37.88
C LEU A 45 -0.98 16.08 -39.08
N GLY A 46 -0.63 16.56 -40.28
CA GLY A 46 -1.13 16.03 -41.55
C GLY A 46 -2.53 16.54 -41.90
N LEU A 47 -3.11 17.40 -41.06
CA LEU A 47 -4.26 18.21 -41.41
C LEU A 47 -3.79 19.57 -41.94
N TRP A 48 -4.51 20.10 -42.93
CA TRP A 48 -4.34 21.47 -43.38
C TRP A 48 -5.19 22.37 -42.50
N HIS A 49 -4.59 23.44 -41.99
CA HIS A 49 -5.29 24.50 -41.27
C HIS A 49 -5.20 25.80 -42.07
N HIS A 50 -6.33 26.49 -42.19
CA HIS A 50 -6.43 27.75 -42.90
C HIS A 50 -6.39 28.92 -41.90
N HIS A 51 -5.30 29.70 -41.95
CA HIS A 51 -5.12 30.87 -41.08
C HIS A 51 -5.29 32.16 -41.88
N CYS A 52 -6.19 33.04 -41.44
CA CYS A 52 -6.41 34.34 -42.07
C CYS A 52 -6.46 35.46 -41.02
N PHE A 53 -5.59 36.45 -41.19
CA PHE A 53 -5.49 37.61 -40.33
C PHE A 53 -5.90 38.87 -41.10
N VAL A 54 -6.84 39.63 -40.56
CA VAL A 54 -7.40 40.81 -41.20
C VAL A 54 -7.14 42.03 -40.34
N PHE A 55 -6.30 42.95 -40.83
CA PHE A 55 -6.03 44.23 -40.21
C PHE A 55 -6.75 45.34 -40.98
N ALA A 56 -7.61 46.10 -40.31
CA ALA A 56 -8.34 47.20 -40.93
C ALA A 56 -8.71 48.27 -39.90
N ARG A 57 -8.48 49.55 -40.22
CA ARG A 57 -8.92 50.71 -39.41
C ARG A 57 -8.55 50.59 -37.92
N SER A 58 -7.30 50.23 -37.63
CA SER A 58 -6.77 50.00 -36.27
C SER A 58 -7.50 48.90 -35.49
N THR A 59 -8.09 47.94 -36.20
CA THR A 59 -8.67 46.71 -35.63
C THR A 59 -8.08 45.50 -36.32
N TYR A 60 -8.01 44.39 -35.60
CA TYR A 60 -7.63 43.10 -36.15
C TYR A 60 -8.77 42.09 -35.97
N ARG A 61 -8.86 41.12 -36.88
CA ARG A 61 -9.68 39.91 -36.76
C ARG A 61 -8.86 38.70 -37.18
N VAL A 62 -8.96 37.62 -36.41
CA VAL A 62 -8.25 36.38 -36.64
C VAL A 62 -9.26 35.29 -36.93
N TYR A 63 -9.13 34.67 -38.10
CA TYR A 63 -9.93 33.52 -38.52
C TYR A 63 -9.04 32.28 -38.62
N ILE A 64 -9.50 31.17 -38.05
CA ILE A 64 -8.87 29.86 -38.22
C ILE A 64 -9.95 28.91 -38.75
N ASP A 65 -9.63 28.18 -39.81
CA ASP A 65 -10.53 27.25 -40.51
C ASP A 65 -11.88 27.88 -40.89
N GLY A 66 -11.85 29.18 -41.19
CA GLY A 66 -13.02 29.97 -41.60
C GLY A 66 -13.86 30.51 -40.44
N GLU A 67 -13.52 30.19 -39.18
CA GLU A 67 -14.22 30.67 -37.98
C GLU A 67 -13.47 31.84 -37.32
N LEU A 68 -14.22 32.86 -36.87
CA LEU A 68 -13.66 34.02 -36.17
C LEU A 68 -13.28 33.63 -34.74
N LEU A 69 -11.99 33.62 -34.41
CA LEU A 69 -11.50 33.26 -33.07
C LEU A 69 -11.17 34.46 -32.19
N ALA A 70 -10.69 35.56 -32.77
CA ALA A 70 -10.38 36.77 -32.02
C ALA A 70 -10.64 38.04 -32.82
N GLU A 71 -11.03 39.10 -32.14
CA GLU A 71 -11.07 40.45 -32.68
C GLU A 71 -10.66 41.47 -31.60
N GLY A 72 -10.04 42.57 -32.03
CA GLY A 72 -9.55 43.59 -31.11
C GLY A 72 -9.08 44.85 -31.81
N ARG A 73 -8.51 45.78 -31.03
CA ARG A 73 -7.85 47.00 -31.53
C ARG A 73 -6.34 46.80 -31.55
N THR A 74 -5.70 47.30 -32.59
CA THR A 74 -4.23 47.31 -32.67
C THR A 74 -3.66 48.31 -31.67
N GLN A 75 -2.53 47.98 -31.08
CA GLN A 75 -1.76 48.86 -30.19
C GLN A 75 -1.04 49.95 -30.98
N THR A 76 -0.63 49.65 -32.22
CA THR A 76 -0.03 50.64 -33.11
C THR A 76 -1.08 51.59 -33.71
N GLN A 77 -0.70 52.86 -33.87
CA GLN A 77 -1.47 53.87 -34.59
C GLN A 77 -1.14 53.90 -36.09
N GLN A 78 -0.03 53.27 -36.50
CA GLN A 78 0.37 53.16 -37.90
C GLN A 78 -0.39 52.00 -38.56
N THR A 79 -1.05 52.27 -39.68
CA THR A 79 -1.86 51.29 -40.42
C THR A 79 -1.23 50.81 -41.71
N ASP A 80 -0.23 51.54 -42.22
CA ASP A 80 0.28 51.32 -43.56
C ASP A 80 1.68 50.70 -43.47
N ILE A 81 1.85 49.54 -44.11
CA ILE A 81 3.12 48.82 -44.24
C ILE A 81 3.68 49.07 -45.65
N PRO A 82 4.89 49.63 -45.78
CA PRO A 82 5.55 49.79 -47.08
C PRO A 82 5.77 48.43 -47.76
N LEU A 83 5.56 48.35 -49.08
CA LEU A 83 5.70 47.11 -49.87
C LEU A 83 7.12 46.85 -50.41
N ASN A 84 8.11 47.66 -50.04
CA ASN A 84 9.48 47.60 -50.56
C ASN A 84 10.44 46.77 -49.69
N GLY A 85 9.94 45.72 -49.04
CA GLY A 85 10.69 44.83 -48.16
C GLY A 85 10.86 43.41 -48.70
N THR A 86 11.34 42.52 -47.83
CA THR A 86 11.56 41.10 -48.07
C THR A 86 10.61 40.26 -47.21
N LEU A 87 9.98 39.24 -47.81
CA LEU A 87 9.10 38.29 -47.13
C LEU A 87 9.78 36.92 -47.10
N TYR A 88 9.97 36.37 -45.90
CA TYR A 88 10.43 35.00 -45.70
C TYR A 88 9.26 34.15 -45.21
N VAL A 89 9.03 33.02 -45.87
CA VAL A 89 8.07 32.00 -45.41
C VAL A 89 8.86 30.87 -44.75
N GLY A 90 8.43 30.47 -43.56
CA GLY A 90 9.03 29.40 -42.78
C GLY A 90 10.27 29.78 -41.96
N GLN A 91 10.62 31.06 -41.92
CA GLN A 91 11.79 31.61 -41.21
C GLN A 91 11.48 32.99 -40.64
N ASP A 92 12.28 33.42 -39.67
CA ASP A 92 12.30 34.79 -39.18
C ASP A 92 13.61 35.48 -39.57
N GLN A 93 13.52 36.75 -39.93
CA GLN A 93 14.63 37.51 -40.48
C GLN A 93 15.54 38.10 -39.38
N ASP A 94 15.10 38.28 -38.12
CA ASP A 94 15.87 38.84 -36.97
C ASP A 94 16.58 40.21 -37.23
N ARG A 95 16.58 40.71 -38.48
CA ARG A 95 17.10 41.94 -39.09
C ARG A 95 16.67 41.96 -40.57
N TYR A 96 16.80 43.09 -41.25
CA TYR A 96 16.40 43.15 -42.66
C TYR A 96 17.26 42.22 -43.54
N ASP A 97 16.60 41.33 -44.30
CA ASP A 97 17.21 40.43 -45.28
C ASP A 97 18.37 39.58 -44.70
N GLY A 98 18.21 39.07 -43.47
CA GLY A 98 19.30 38.38 -42.77
C GLY A 98 18.85 37.52 -41.59
N GLY A 99 19.76 37.34 -40.61
CA GLY A 99 19.45 36.87 -39.25
C GLY A 99 18.94 35.44 -39.04
N LEU A 100 18.62 34.69 -40.09
CA LEU A 100 17.98 33.36 -40.03
C LEU A 100 18.63 32.38 -39.02
N ASP A 101 17.79 31.76 -38.17
CA ASP A 101 18.18 30.69 -37.25
C ASP A 101 17.58 29.34 -37.71
N PRO A 102 18.41 28.29 -37.93
CA PRO A 102 17.92 26.94 -38.20
C PRO A 102 16.93 26.40 -37.15
N SER A 103 17.03 26.84 -35.89
CA SER A 103 16.14 26.43 -34.80
C SER A 103 14.72 26.99 -34.92
N GLN A 104 14.55 28.06 -35.70
CA GLN A 104 13.27 28.75 -35.92
C GLN A 104 12.57 28.29 -37.22
N SER A 105 13.23 27.44 -38.00
CA SER A 105 12.72 26.91 -39.28
C SER A 105 11.38 26.20 -39.13
N LEU A 106 10.49 26.42 -40.10
CA LEU A 106 9.23 25.69 -40.21
C LEU A 106 9.46 24.32 -40.84
N SER A 107 9.01 23.28 -40.14
CA SER A 107 8.91 21.92 -40.67
C SER A 107 7.44 21.59 -40.93
N ALA A 108 6.90 22.10 -42.04
CA ALA A 108 5.51 21.89 -42.46
C ALA A 108 5.33 22.06 -43.97
N HIS A 109 4.17 21.68 -44.49
CA HIS A 109 3.73 22.06 -45.82
C HIS A 109 3.00 23.40 -45.75
N VAL A 110 3.27 24.31 -46.68
CA VAL A 110 2.63 25.62 -46.76
C VAL A 110 2.06 25.77 -48.17
N ALA A 111 0.81 26.22 -48.27
CA ALA A 111 0.12 26.47 -49.53
C ALA A 111 -0.78 27.71 -49.39
N GLN A 112 -1.20 28.27 -50.53
CA GLN A 112 -2.13 29.40 -50.60
C GLN A 112 -1.70 30.64 -49.78
N VAL A 113 -0.39 30.94 -49.73
CA VAL A 113 0.09 32.19 -49.12
C VAL A 113 -0.31 33.36 -50.02
N ASN A 114 -1.22 34.18 -49.51
CA ASN A 114 -1.82 35.29 -50.23
C ASN A 114 -1.88 36.55 -49.34
N ILE A 115 -1.64 37.72 -49.92
CA ILE A 115 -1.72 39.02 -49.24
C ILE A 115 -2.60 39.97 -50.07
N TRP A 116 -3.45 40.71 -49.37
CA TRP A 116 -4.36 41.71 -49.95
C TRP A 116 -4.12 43.09 -49.32
N ASP A 117 -4.35 44.14 -50.09
CA ASP A 117 -4.34 45.54 -49.64
C ASP A 117 -5.68 46.01 -49.04
N HIS A 118 -6.66 45.10 -48.94
CA HIS A 118 -8.00 45.36 -48.42
C HIS A 118 -8.47 44.21 -47.53
N ALA A 119 -9.42 44.53 -46.64
CA ALA A 119 -10.01 43.54 -45.75
C ALA A 119 -10.93 42.59 -46.51
N LEU A 120 -10.66 41.29 -46.41
CA LEU A 120 -11.55 40.25 -46.94
C LEU A 120 -12.86 40.16 -46.15
N SER A 121 -13.93 39.76 -46.84
CA SER A 121 -15.22 39.52 -46.19
C SER A 121 -15.22 38.17 -45.45
N PRO A 122 -15.97 38.02 -44.33
CA PRO A 122 -16.07 36.75 -43.62
C PRO A 122 -16.56 35.59 -44.51
N ALA A 123 -17.42 35.88 -45.48
CA ALA A 123 -17.92 34.89 -46.44
C ALA A 123 -16.81 34.38 -47.36
N THR A 124 -15.95 35.27 -47.86
CA THR A 124 -14.79 34.91 -48.71
C THR A 124 -13.76 34.09 -47.94
N ILE A 125 -13.51 34.46 -46.67
CA ILE A 125 -12.58 33.73 -45.80
C ILE A 125 -13.10 32.31 -45.55
N ARG A 126 -14.41 32.18 -45.30
CA ARG A 126 -15.04 30.88 -45.08
C ARG A 126 -15.05 30.01 -46.35
N SER A 127 -15.31 30.59 -47.53
CA SER A 127 -15.29 29.81 -48.78
C SER A 127 -13.88 29.35 -49.16
N ALA A 128 -12.85 30.15 -48.86
CA ALA A 128 -11.46 29.74 -49.00
C ALA A 128 -11.10 28.58 -48.04
N ALA A 129 -11.48 28.69 -46.76
CA ALA A 129 -11.22 27.66 -45.76
C ALA A 129 -11.91 26.32 -46.06
N LEU A 130 -13.07 26.34 -46.74
CA LEU A 130 -13.80 25.14 -47.17
C LEU A 130 -13.35 24.61 -48.54
N CYS A 131 -12.32 25.21 -49.15
CA CYS A 131 -11.86 24.89 -50.50
C CYS A 131 -12.96 25.00 -51.58
N GLU A 132 -13.98 25.83 -51.35
CA GLU A 132 -15.04 26.13 -52.32
C GLU A 132 -14.55 27.13 -53.36
N ASP A 133 -13.78 28.12 -52.91
CA ASP A 133 -13.15 29.15 -53.74
C ASP A 133 -11.62 29.18 -53.53
N ASN A 134 -10.89 29.70 -54.51
CA ASN A 134 -9.47 30.01 -54.41
C ASN A 134 -9.23 31.51 -54.65
N PRO A 135 -9.51 32.39 -53.66
CA PRO A 135 -9.28 33.82 -53.82
C PRO A 135 -7.78 34.11 -53.91
N ARG A 136 -7.36 34.84 -54.94
CA ARG A 136 -5.95 35.22 -55.14
C ARG A 136 -5.65 36.59 -54.56
N GLY A 137 -4.52 36.71 -53.88
CA GLY A 137 -4.00 37.98 -53.36
C GLY A 137 -3.61 38.93 -54.48
N ASN A 138 -3.94 40.21 -54.32
CA ASN A 138 -3.53 41.27 -55.27
C ASN A 138 -2.16 41.87 -54.94
N VAL A 139 -1.66 41.69 -53.72
CA VAL A 139 -0.30 42.10 -53.31
C VAL A 139 0.67 40.94 -53.54
N LEU A 140 0.34 39.77 -53.00
CA LEU A 140 1.12 38.55 -53.13
C LEU A 140 0.16 37.37 -53.39
N SER A 141 0.52 36.51 -54.33
CA SER A 141 -0.19 35.24 -54.57
C SER A 141 0.81 34.19 -55.01
N PHE A 142 1.06 33.18 -54.18
CA PHE A 142 1.96 32.07 -54.51
C PHE A 142 1.55 31.30 -55.78
N ASP A 143 0.26 31.31 -56.15
CA ASP A 143 -0.22 30.72 -57.40
C ASP A 143 0.30 31.41 -58.68
N LEU A 144 0.84 32.64 -58.57
CA LEU A 144 1.19 33.48 -59.72
C LEU A 144 2.64 33.97 -59.71
N GLN A 145 3.26 34.09 -58.54
CA GLN A 145 4.58 34.67 -58.37
C GLN A 145 5.60 33.60 -57.99
N GLU A 146 6.78 33.67 -58.60
CA GLU A 146 7.92 32.81 -58.26
C GLU A 146 8.57 33.32 -56.95
N ALA A 147 8.97 32.39 -56.08
CA ALA A 147 9.69 32.66 -54.84
C ALA A 147 11.10 32.05 -54.91
N GLU A 148 12.06 32.62 -54.17
CA GLU A 148 13.38 32.02 -54.04
C GLU A 148 13.30 30.80 -53.10
N GLU A 149 13.69 29.63 -53.61
CA GLU A 149 13.58 28.35 -52.90
C GLU A 149 14.91 27.99 -52.22
N ALA A 150 14.87 27.72 -50.92
CA ALA A 150 16.03 27.28 -50.14
C ALA A 150 15.71 26.02 -49.34
N ASN A 151 16.17 24.84 -49.81
CA ASN A 151 15.89 23.53 -49.21
C ASN A 151 14.40 23.19 -49.07
N VAL A 152 13.59 23.54 -50.06
CA VAL A 152 12.14 23.23 -50.12
C VAL A 152 11.85 22.35 -51.32
N THR A 153 10.85 21.47 -51.20
CA THR A 153 10.28 20.71 -52.31
C THR A 153 8.95 21.33 -52.72
N VAL A 154 8.79 21.67 -54.00
CA VAL A 154 7.58 22.30 -54.53
C VAL A 154 6.76 21.29 -55.35
N GLU A 155 5.46 21.22 -55.07
CA GLU A 155 4.52 20.35 -55.78
C GLU A 155 3.25 21.14 -56.13
N GLU A 156 2.70 20.93 -57.34
CA GLU A 156 1.41 21.51 -57.74
C GLU A 156 0.24 20.64 -57.23
N ALA A 157 -0.72 21.26 -56.55
CA ALA A 157 -1.90 20.59 -56.01
C ALA A 157 -3.20 21.36 -56.31
N HIS A 158 -4.29 20.62 -56.53
CA HIS A 158 -5.63 21.22 -56.66
C HIS A 158 -6.16 21.67 -55.30
N VAL A 159 -6.91 22.79 -55.25
CA VAL A 159 -7.39 23.38 -53.99
C VAL A 159 -8.21 22.42 -53.12
N THR A 160 -9.03 21.58 -53.76
CA THR A 160 -9.84 20.58 -53.03
C THR A 160 -8.99 19.56 -52.27
N THR A 161 -7.71 19.41 -52.59
CA THR A 161 -6.79 18.49 -51.92
C THR A 161 -6.55 18.91 -50.47
N PHE A 162 -6.55 20.21 -50.17
CA PHE A 162 -6.27 20.71 -48.82
C PHE A 162 -7.43 20.41 -47.86
N CYS A 163 -8.67 20.39 -48.34
CA CYS A 163 -9.85 20.06 -47.54
C CYS A 163 -10.25 18.58 -47.58
N LYS A 164 -9.61 17.76 -48.42
CA LYS A 164 -9.83 16.30 -48.43
C LYS A 164 -8.94 15.66 -47.38
N SER A 165 -9.55 15.08 -46.34
CA SER A 165 -8.83 14.14 -45.47
C SER A 165 -8.57 12.85 -46.26
N ASN A 166 -7.36 12.73 -46.82
CA ASN A 166 -6.92 11.48 -47.41
C ASN A 166 -6.39 10.59 -46.29
N PRO A 167 -6.87 9.34 -46.17
CA PRO A 167 -6.29 8.39 -45.23
C PRO A 167 -4.81 8.18 -45.58
N GLU A 168 -3.92 8.42 -44.62
CA GLU A 168 -2.51 8.11 -44.81
C GLU A 168 -2.27 6.62 -44.62
N VAL A 169 -1.73 5.99 -45.66
CA VAL A 169 -1.52 4.54 -45.70
C VAL A 169 -0.04 4.24 -45.78
N VAL A 170 0.40 3.34 -44.92
CA VAL A 170 1.78 2.89 -44.87
C VAL A 170 1.80 1.42 -45.21
N VAL A 171 2.35 1.09 -46.38
CA VAL A 171 2.65 -0.29 -46.77
C VAL A 171 3.83 -0.76 -45.94
N VAL A 172 3.67 -1.91 -45.27
CA VAL A 172 4.71 -2.55 -44.47
C VAL A 172 5.24 -3.76 -45.25
N PRO A 173 6.47 -3.68 -45.80
CA PRO A 173 7.05 -4.75 -46.59
C PRO A 173 7.61 -5.87 -45.68
N GLN A 174 6.70 -6.55 -44.99
CA GLN A 174 6.97 -7.66 -44.09
C GLN A 174 5.95 -8.77 -44.34
N LEU A 175 6.42 -9.97 -44.64
CA LEU A 175 5.56 -11.14 -44.79
C LEU A 175 5.11 -11.61 -43.40
N SER A 176 3.82 -11.47 -43.12
CA SER A 176 3.22 -11.82 -41.84
C SER A 176 1.87 -12.49 -42.02
N SER A 177 1.47 -13.32 -41.06
CA SER A 177 0.09 -13.81 -41.00
C SER A 177 -0.88 -12.64 -40.77
N LEU A 178 -2.19 -12.81 -41.07
CA LEU A 178 -3.14 -11.70 -40.86
C LEU A 178 -3.17 -11.24 -39.39
N GLN A 179 -3.06 -12.18 -38.45
CA GLN A 179 -3.06 -11.87 -37.02
C GLN A 179 -1.83 -11.05 -36.61
N GLU A 180 -0.64 -11.40 -37.12
CA GLU A 180 0.58 -10.63 -36.92
C GLU A 180 0.50 -9.24 -37.56
N ALA A 181 -0.05 -9.13 -38.77
CA ALA A 181 -0.24 -7.85 -39.46
C ALA A 181 -1.17 -6.92 -38.66
N MET A 182 -2.29 -7.44 -38.15
CA MET A 182 -3.20 -6.69 -37.28
C MET A 182 -2.50 -6.27 -35.97
N ALA A 183 -1.73 -7.15 -35.35
CA ALA A 183 -0.97 -6.84 -34.15
C ALA A 183 0.06 -5.73 -34.41
N PHE A 184 0.80 -5.80 -35.52
CA PHE A 184 1.79 -4.79 -35.91
C PHE A 184 1.17 -3.40 -36.12
N CYS A 185 0.06 -3.32 -36.87
CA CYS A 185 -0.64 -2.03 -37.01
C CYS A 185 -1.11 -1.51 -35.64
N GLY A 186 -1.61 -2.41 -34.78
CA GLY A 186 -2.04 -2.07 -33.41
C GLY A 186 -0.93 -1.48 -32.54
N LEU A 187 0.32 -1.95 -32.66
CA LEU A 187 1.48 -1.37 -31.94
C LEU A 187 1.66 0.12 -32.24
N MET A 188 1.30 0.54 -33.45
CA MET A 188 1.40 1.93 -33.90
C MET A 188 0.13 2.75 -33.67
N ASN A 189 -0.83 2.22 -32.89
CA ASN A 189 -2.19 2.75 -32.76
C ASN A 189 -2.92 2.88 -34.12
N ALA A 190 -2.50 2.10 -35.12
CA ALA A 190 -3.07 2.07 -36.45
C ALA A 190 -3.97 0.83 -36.63
N SER A 191 -4.79 0.84 -37.69
CA SER A 191 -5.59 -0.33 -38.06
C SER A 191 -5.09 -0.91 -39.38
N LEU A 192 -5.35 -2.20 -39.62
CA LEU A 192 -5.12 -2.78 -40.93
C LEU A 192 -6.00 -2.04 -41.96
N TYR A 193 -5.47 -1.73 -43.14
CA TYR A 193 -6.16 -0.89 -44.11
C TYR A 193 -7.00 -1.71 -45.10
N ILE A 194 -8.13 -1.15 -45.51
CA ILE A 194 -8.91 -1.59 -46.66
C ILE A 194 -9.41 -0.36 -47.44
N PRO A 195 -9.24 -0.33 -48.77
CA PRO A 195 -9.75 0.77 -49.60
C PRO A 195 -11.27 0.94 -49.51
N GLU A 196 -11.73 2.20 -49.57
CA GLU A 196 -13.15 2.56 -49.47
C GLU A 196 -13.77 2.94 -50.81
N ASP A 197 -12.96 3.07 -51.85
CA ASP A 197 -13.39 3.41 -53.22
C ASP A 197 -12.32 2.97 -54.24
N GLU A 198 -12.61 3.18 -55.53
CA GLU A 198 -11.72 2.81 -56.63
C GLU A 198 -10.41 3.64 -56.65
N GLU A 199 -10.48 4.92 -56.26
CA GLU A 199 -9.33 5.82 -56.26
C GLU A 199 -8.31 5.41 -55.19
N THR A 200 -8.77 5.19 -53.96
CA THR A 200 -7.96 4.71 -52.83
C THR A 200 -7.37 3.33 -53.10
N ASN A 201 -8.10 2.44 -53.77
CA ASN A 201 -7.58 1.13 -54.18
C ASN A 201 -6.45 1.26 -55.22
N GLY A 202 -6.61 2.15 -56.21
CA GLY A 202 -5.58 2.43 -57.21
C GLY A 202 -4.32 3.04 -56.60
N ARG A 203 -4.48 3.98 -55.65
CA ARG A 203 -3.35 4.56 -54.90
C ARG A 203 -2.60 3.50 -54.08
N LEU A 204 -3.32 2.66 -53.35
CA LEU A 204 -2.71 1.57 -52.57
C LEU A 204 -1.92 0.63 -53.47
N LEU A 205 -2.47 0.23 -54.61
CA LEU A 205 -1.76 -0.60 -55.58
C LEU A 205 -0.46 0.08 -56.02
N ASN A 206 -0.53 1.33 -56.48
CA ASN A 206 0.62 2.06 -57.00
C ASN A 206 1.75 2.18 -55.96
N GLN A 207 1.40 2.52 -54.72
CA GLN A 207 2.36 2.61 -53.61
C GLN A 207 3.00 1.25 -53.28
N SER A 208 2.30 0.15 -53.54
CA SER A 208 2.76 -1.20 -53.22
C SER A 208 3.66 -1.82 -54.29
N LEU A 209 3.61 -1.32 -55.53
CA LEU A 209 4.38 -1.86 -56.66
C LEU A 209 5.90 -1.76 -56.45
N GLN A 210 6.38 -0.80 -55.66
CA GLN A 210 7.80 -0.68 -55.34
C GLN A 210 8.33 -1.83 -54.48
N PHE A 211 7.46 -2.62 -53.83
CA PHE A 211 7.84 -3.75 -52.96
C PHE A 211 7.59 -5.11 -53.61
N LEU A 212 7.50 -5.18 -54.94
CA LEU A 212 7.21 -6.43 -55.64
C LEU A 212 8.22 -7.55 -55.35
N ASP A 213 9.49 -7.21 -55.12
CA ASP A 213 10.54 -8.18 -54.82
C ASP A 213 10.33 -8.87 -53.46
N ILE A 214 9.83 -8.14 -52.47
CA ILE A 214 9.55 -8.65 -51.11
C ILE A 214 8.14 -9.24 -51.03
N CYS A 215 7.14 -8.47 -51.46
CA CYS A 215 5.71 -8.76 -51.25
C CYS A 215 5.07 -9.56 -52.38
N GLY A 216 5.57 -9.42 -53.62
CA GLY A 216 4.94 -10.00 -54.81
C GLY A 216 5.32 -11.46 -55.06
N GLY A 217 6.49 -11.90 -54.60
CA GLY A 217 7.02 -13.26 -54.74
C GLY A 217 6.68 -13.96 -56.08
N ARG A 218 6.46 -15.28 -56.04
CA ARG A 218 5.90 -16.05 -57.18
C ARG A 218 4.36 -16.05 -57.22
N SER A 219 3.70 -15.52 -56.19
CA SER A 219 2.24 -15.51 -56.05
C SER A 219 1.60 -14.38 -56.85
N TYR A 220 0.31 -14.47 -57.17
CA TYR A 220 -0.46 -13.36 -57.73
C TYR A 220 -0.96 -12.38 -56.65
N ARG A 221 -0.82 -12.75 -55.38
CA ARG A 221 -1.23 -12.00 -54.18
C ARG A 221 -0.13 -11.02 -53.77
N LEU A 222 -0.52 -9.83 -53.29
CA LEU A 222 0.39 -8.72 -52.98
C LEU A 222 0.29 -8.28 -51.52
N LEU A 223 -0.90 -7.85 -51.09
CA LEU A 223 -1.14 -7.31 -49.75
C LEU A 223 -2.37 -7.92 -49.10
N PHE A 224 -2.33 -8.13 -47.78
CA PHE A 224 -3.52 -8.31 -46.96
C PHE A 224 -4.32 -7.01 -46.83
N LEU A 225 -5.64 -7.15 -46.84
CA LEU A 225 -6.61 -6.07 -46.60
C LEU A 225 -7.46 -6.39 -45.37
N ASP A 226 -7.96 -5.35 -44.68
CA ASP A 226 -8.82 -5.48 -43.49
C ASP A 226 -10.25 -5.93 -43.81
N ALA A 227 -10.40 -7.19 -44.19
CA ALA A 227 -11.70 -7.83 -44.38
C ALA A 227 -11.67 -9.32 -44.07
N THR A 228 -12.75 -9.80 -43.46
CA THR A 228 -12.98 -11.20 -43.15
C THR A 228 -14.46 -11.57 -43.26
N ASP A 229 -14.75 -12.83 -43.59
CA ASP A 229 -16.09 -13.43 -43.54
C ASP A 229 -16.13 -14.67 -42.60
N ALA A 230 -15.13 -14.82 -41.72
CA ALA A 230 -14.98 -15.99 -40.84
C ALA A 230 -16.22 -16.32 -39.98
N ALA A 231 -17.01 -15.30 -39.62
CA ALA A 231 -18.25 -15.49 -38.85
C ALA A 231 -19.40 -16.04 -39.69
N LYS A 232 -19.48 -15.64 -40.97
CA LYS A 232 -20.53 -16.03 -41.89
C LYS A 232 -20.02 -15.94 -43.34
N GLU A 233 -19.88 -17.10 -43.96
CA GLU A 233 -19.52 -17.27 -45.36
C GLU A 233 -20.23 -16.28 -46.31
N ASN A 234 -19.46 -15.66 -47.21
CA ASN A 234 -19.92 -14.65 -48.17
C ASN A 234 -20.50 -13.37 -47.54
N HIS A 235 -20.27 -13.15 -46.25
CA HIS A 235 -20.62 -11.91 -45.56
C HIS A 235 -19.36 -11.21 -45.05
N TRP A 236 -18.77 -10.42 -45.95
CA TRP A 236 -17.50 -9.72 -45.70
C TRP A 236 -17.72 -8.47 -44.85
N VAL A 237 -17.00 -8.41 -43.74
CA VAL A 237 -16.96 -7.28 -42.82
C VAL A 237 -15.51 -6.88 -42.56
N ARG A 238 -15.28 -5.66 -42.07
CA ARG A 238 -13.96 -5.26 -41.60
C ARG A 238 -13.53 -6.10 -40.41
N GLY A 239 -12.31 -6.60 -40.42
CA GLY A 239 -11.75 -7.35 -39.30
C GLY A 239 -11.62 -6.47 -38.05
N SER A 240 -11.24 -5.21 -38.23
CA SER A 240 -11.06 -4.24 -37.14
C SER A 240 -12.35 -3.80 -36.43
N SER A 241 -13.46 -3.62 -37.16
CA SER A 241 -14.68 -2.98 -36.63
C SER A 241 -15.96 -3.80 -36.76
N GLY A 242 -15.94 -4.91 -37.51
CA GLY A 242 -17.12 -5.72 -37.81
C GLY A 242 -18.17 -5.02 -38.68
N ARG A 243 -17.87 -3.83 -39.21
CA ARG A 243 -18.78 -3.09 -40.10
C ARG A 243 -18.77 -3.70 -41.52
N PRO A 244 -19.91 -3.68 -42.24
CA PRO A 244 -19.94 -4.08 -43.64
C PRO A 244 -18.99 -3.24 -44.50
N LEU A 245 -18.44 -3.84 -45.55
CA LEU A 245 -17.60 -3.12 -46.51
C LEU A 245 -18.43 -2.13 -47.33
N ALA A 246 -17.93 -0.91 -47.48
CA ALA A 246 -18.54 0.13 -48.32
C ALA A 246 -18.23 -0.06 -49.81
N PHE A 247 -17.08 -0.67 -50.11
CA PHE A 247 -16.56 -0.89 -51.45
C PHE A 247 -16.10 -2.34 -51.62
N HIS A 248 -16.28 -2.85 -52.83
CA HIS A 248 -15.93 -4.21 -53.21
C HIS A 248 -15.21 -4.19 -54.56
N ASN A 249 -14.04 -4.82 -54.64
CA ASN A 249 -13.24 -4.88 -55.88
C ASN A 249 -12.81 -6.30 -56.25
N TRP A 250 -13.71 -7.27 -56.14
CA TRP A 250 -13.42 -8.68 -56.39
C TRP A 250 -12.96 -8.96 -57.83
N ALA A 251 -11.97 -9.85 -57.97
CA ALA A 251 -11.56 -10.34 -59.28
C ALA A 251 -12.64 -11.24 -59.90
N PRO A 252 -12.65 -11.42 -61.24
CA PRO A 252 -13.61 -12.30 -61.88
C PRO A 252 -13.49 -13.73 -61.32
N GLY A 253 -14.57 -14.25 -60.75
CA GLY A 253 -14.60 -15.57 -60.12
C GLY A 253 -14.13 -15.61 -58.66
N GLU A 254 -13.93 -14.47 -58.02
CA GLU A 254 -13.71 -14.32 -56.57
C GLU A 254 -14.96 -13.73 -55.90
N PRO A 255 -15.20 -13.99 -54.60
CA PRO A 255 -14.46 -14.91 -53.72
C PRO A 255 -14.77 -16.39 -54.04
N ASN A 256 -13.77 -17.28 -53.94
CA ASN A 256 -13.89 -18.70 -54.28
C ASN A 256 -13.39 -19.70 -53.22
N GLY A 257 -12.78 -19.22 -52.13
CA GLY A 257 -12.15 -20.04 -51.10
C GLY A 257 -13.11 -20.72 -50.13
N GLY A 258 -14.41 -20.42 -50.20
CA GLY A 258 -15.42 -21.02 -49.33
C GLY A 258 -15.09 -20.83 -47.84
N LYS A 259 -15.48 -21.80 -47.00
CA LYS A 259 -15.26 -21.75 -45.53
C LYS A 259 -13.81 -21.70 -45.05
N LYS A 260 -12.85 -21.80 -45.97
CA LYS A 260 -11.41 -21.78 -45.67
C LYS A 260 -10.80 -20.42 -46.01
N GLY A 261 -11.25 -19.77 -47.08
CA GLY A 261 -10.71 -18.52 -47.58
C GLY A 261 -11.31 -17.31 -46.87
N ASN A 262 -11.04 -17.15 -45.58
CA ASN A 262 -11.77 -16.16 -44.79
C ASN A 262 -11.14 -14.76 -44.76
N CYS A 263 -10.14 -14.50 -45.60
CA CYS A 263 -9.30 -13.29 -45.56
C CYS A 263 -9.04 -12.71 -46.95
N VAL A 264 -8.98 -11.39 -47.06
CA VAL A 264 -8.86 -10.69 -48.36
C VAL A 264 -7.42 -10.32 -48.68
N VAL A 265 -7.02 -10.53 -49.92
CA VAL A 265 -5.74 -10.09 -50.49
C VAL A 265 -5.93 -9.31 -51.78
N MET A 266 -5.14 -8.24 -51.93
CA MET A 266 -5.00 -7.50 -53.18
C MET A 266 -4.09 -8.26 -54.15
N ARG A 267 -4.46 -8.28 -55.43
CA ARG A 267 -3.70 -8.93 -56.51
C ARG A 267 -2.71 -7.95 -57.14
N LYS A 268 -1.50 -8.44 -57.46
CA LYS A 268 -0.42 -7.60 -58.02
C LYS A 268 -0.63 -7.11 -59.46
N SER A 269 -1.45 -7.80 -60.24
CA SER A 269 -1.60 -7.56 -61.68
C SER A 269 -2.64 -6.49 -62.04
N ASP A 270 -3.72 -6.41 -61.28
CA ASP A 270 -4.91 -5.62 -61.60
C ASP A 270 -5.48 -4.89 -60.37
N GLY A 271 -4.88 -5.04 -59.20
CA GLY A 271 -5.36 -4.43 -57.94
C GLY A 271 -6.71 -4.96 -57.45
N ARG A 272 -7.26 -5.99 -58.11
CA ARG A 272 -8.51 -6.63 -57.70
C ARG A 272 -8.29 -7.53 -56.50
N TRP A 273 -9.36 -7.88 -55.80
CA TRP A 273 -9.32 -8.65 -54.57
C TRP A 273 -9.58 -10.13 -54.83
N GLY A 274 -8.91 -10.99 -54.07
CA GLY A 274 -9.23 -12.40 -53.95
C GLY A 274 -9.24 -12.80 -52.50
N ASP A 275 -9.85 -13.93 -52.18
CA ASP A 275 -9.81 -14.50 -50.84
C ASP A 275 -8.70 -15.54 -50.69
N THR A 276 -8.21 -15.68 -49.46
CA THR A 276 -7.11 -16.58 -49.12
C THR A 276 -7.22 -17.09 -47.68
N LEU A 277 -6.37 -18.07 -47.36
CA LEU A 277 -6.18 -18.56 -45.99
C LEU A 277 -5.51 -17.46 -45.14
N CYS A 278 -6.13 -17.12 -44.01
CA CYS A 278 -5.62 -16.12 -43.07
C CYS A 278 -4.25 -16.46 -42.45
N THR A 279 -3.85 -17.73 -42.52
CA THR A 279 -2.57 -18.25 -42.02
C THR A 279 -1.43 -18.12 -43.04
N GLU A 280 -1.71 -17.77 -44.30
CA GLU A 280 -0.65 -17.44 -45.26
C GLU A 280 0.05 -16.13 -44.85
N SER A 281 1.31 -15.98 -45.25
CA SER A 281 2.08 -14.77 -45.00
C SER A 281 2.07 -13.86 -46.22
N HIS A 282 1.59 -12.63 -46.06
CA HIS A 282 1.62 -11.59 -47.09
C HIS A 282 2.04 -10.25 -46.45
N CYS A 283 2.51 -9.32 -47.27
CA CYS A 283 2.69 -7.93 -46.83
C CYS A 283 1.33 -7.31 -46.52
N PHE A 284 1.33 -6.16 -45.85
CA PHE A 284 0.09 -5.52 -45.41
C PHE A 284 0.25 -4.01 -45.40
N ALA A 285 -0.86 -3.30 -45.24
CA ALA A 285 -0.88 -1.85 -45.14
C ALA A 285 -1.62 -1.42 -43.88
N CYS A 286 -1.05 -0.46 -43.15
CA CYS A 286 -1.69 0.12 -41.98
C CYS A 286 -2.28 1.49 -42.34
N LEU A 287 -3.49 1.73 -41.84
CA LEU A 287 -4.18 3.00 -41.88
C LEU A 287 -3.78 3.83 -40.67
N ARG A 288 -3.11 4.95 -40.93
CA ARG A 288 -2.74 5.94 -39.91
C ARG A 288 -3.84 7.00 -39.84
N THR A 289 -4.27 7.33 -38.63
CA THR A 289 -5.04 8.56 -38.40
C THR A 289 -4.10 9.67 -37.95
N HIS A 290 -4.50 10.92 -38.16
CA HIS A 290 -3.70 12.10 -37.80
C HIS A 290 -3.41 12.22 -36.29
N ARG A 291 -4.08 11.43 -35.44
CA ARG A 291 -3.87 11.37 -33.99
C ARG A 291 -2.89 10.28 -33.55
N ASP A 292 -2.45 9.41 -34.46
CA ASP A 292 -1.60 8.27 -34.14
C ASP A 292 -0.12 8.67 -34.25
N PHE A 293 0.51 8.83 -33.09
CA PHE A 293 1.95 9.07 -32.96
C PHE A 293 2.58 8.09 -31.98
N LEU A 294 3.87 7.82 -32.21
CA LEU A 294 4.72 7.07 -31.32
C LEU A 294 5.53 8.05 -30.48
N ILE A 295 5.90 7.66 -29.27
CA ILE A 295 6.76 8.46 -28.40
C ILE A 295 8.08 7.72 -28.23
N LEU A 296 9.19 8.38 -28.58
CA LEU A 296 10.54 7.88 -28.34
C LEU A 296 11.00 8.25 -26.93
N ARG A 297 11.11 7.27 -26.04
CA ARG A 297 11.58 7.43 -24.66
C ARG A 297 13.07 7.14 -24.54
N GLY A 298 13.73 7.80 -23.60
CA GLY A 298 15.16 7.63 -23.30
C GLY A 298 16.08 8.71 -23.89
N MET A 299 15.50 9.72 -24.52
CA MET A 299 16.22 10.88 -25.04
C MET A 299 16.47 11.90 -23.92
N CYS A 300 17.04 13.08 -24.19
CA CYS A 300 17.19 14.15 -23.20
C CYS A 300 16.38 15.41 -23.53
N GLU A 301 15.38 15.29 -24.39
CA GLU A 301 14.54 16.43 -24.73
C GLU A 301 13.59 16.81 -23.58
N PRO A 302 13.37 18.10 -23.35
CA PRO A 302 12.57 18.59 -22.22
C PRO A 302 11.06 18.49 -22.45
N ARG A 303 10.61 18.40 -23.71
CA ARG A 303 9.19 18.37 -24.07
C ARG A 303 8.80 17.09 -24.80
N GLU A 304 7.56 16.64 -24.64
CA GLU A 304 7.05 15.39 -25.21
C GLU A 304 6.87 15.46 -26.74
N ASP A 305 6.38 16.59 -27.25
CA ASP A 305 6.17 16.86 -28.68
C ASP A 305 7.46 16.69 -29.50
N MET A 306 8.62 17.03 -28.93
CA MET A 306 9.93 16.83 -29.55
C MET A 306 10.31 15.35 -29.75
N LEU A 307 9.63 14.45 -29.05
CA LEU A 307 9.85 13.00 -29.08
C LEU A 307 8.70 12.24 -29.74
N ARG A 308 7.76 12.94 -30.38
CA ARG A 308 6.69 12.32 -31.15
C ARG A 308 7.18 11.95 -32.54
N PHE A 309 6.85 10.74 -32.97
CA PHE A 309 7.22 10.15 -34.25
C PHE A 309 5.98 9.65 -34.98
N TYR A 310 6.04 9.71 -36.30
CA TYR A 310 5.09 9.02 -37.18
C TYR A 310 5.87 8.26 -38.25
N ILE A 311 5.24 7.24 -38.79
CA ILE A 311 5.81 6.40 -39.84
C ILE A 311 5.39 6.97 -41.20
N MET A 312 6.35 7.22 -42.08
CA MET A 312 6.09 7.76 -43.42
C MET A 312 7.20 7.38 -44.40
N GLY A 313 6.91 7.47 -45.69
CA GLY A 313 7.88 7.30 -46.77
C GLY A 313 8.65 5.98 -46.71
N TYR A 314 9.74 5.89 -47.47
CA TYR A 314 10.57 4.68 -47.52
C TYR A 314 12.04 5.04 -47.73
N VAL A 315 12.91 4.41 -46.95
CA VAL A 315 14.37 4.47 -47.11
C VAL A 315 14.89 3.05 -47.07
N ASN A 316 15.64 2.64 -48.11
CA ASN A 316 16.13 1.27 -48.25
C ASN A 316 15.02 0.21 -48.10
N GLU A 317 13.91 0.41 -48.83
CA GLU A 317 12.75 -0.49 -48.85
C GLU A 317 12.03 -0.69 -47.51
N ARG A 318 12.33 0.13 -46.49
CA ARG A 318 11.60 0.12 -45.22
C ARG A 318 11.03 1.49 -44.90
N PRO A 319 9.84 1.57 -44.28
CA PRO A 319 9.32 2.84 -43.82
C PRO A 319 10.21 3.41 -42.72
N PHE A 320 10.40 4.73 -42.74
CA PHE A 320 11.17 5.42 -41.70
C PHE A 320 10.22 6.10 -40.71
N PHE A 321 10.73 6.30 -39.49
CA PHE A 321 10.01 7.01 -38.44
C PHE A 321 10.54 8.45 -38.39
N LYS A 322 9.69 9.40 -38.76
CA LYS A 322 10.01 10.83 -38.72
C LYS A 322 9.51 11.42 -37.41
N GLY A 323 10.41 12.02 -36.66
CA GLY A 323 10.07 12.87 -35.53
C GLY A 323 9.46 14.18 -36.03
N PHE A 324 8.62 14.82 -35.22
CA PHE A 324 7.91 16.04 -35.62
C PHE A 324 8.88 17.19 -35.96
N TYR A 325 10.03 17.23 -35.28
CA TYR A 325 11.01 18.30 -35.42
C TYR A 325 12.30 17.85 -36.10
N LYS A 326 13.25 17.27 -35.34
CA LYS A 326 14.64 17.09 -35.79
C LYS A 326 15.15 15.65 -35.80
N PHE A 327 14.33 14.67 -35.44
CA PHE A 327 14.79 13.29 -35.34
C PHE A 327 14.21 12.43 -36.45
N MET A 328 14.99 11.45 -36.89
CA MET A 328 14.56 10.47 -37.87
C MET A 328 15.19 9.11 -37.54
N ILE A 329 14.39 8.05 -37.56
CA ILE A 329 14.86 6.67 -37.47
C ILE A 329 14.62 6.00 -38.81
N HIS A 330 15.68 5.56 -39.47
CA HIS A 330 15.58 4.92 -40.79
C HIS A 330 16.49 3.70 -40.89
N TYR A 331 16.17 2.80 -41.82
CA TYR A 331 16.96 1.60 -42.04
C TYR A 331 18.22 1.93 -42.86
N SER A 332 19.38 1.47 -42.41
CA SER A 332 20.70 1.71 -43.02
C SER A 332 20.89 0.96 -44.34
N GLY A 333 20.17 -0.15 -44.55
CA GLY A 333 20.43 -1.13 -45.62
C GLY A 333 21.38 -2.25 -45.20
N ASN A 334 22.25 -2.00 -44.20
CA ASN A 334 23.19 -2.98 -43.63
C ASN A 334 22.68 -3.57 -42.30
N SER A 335 21.48 -4.15 -42.28
CA SER A 335 20.87 -4.81 -41.10
C SER A 335 20.93 -3.99 -39.80
N SER A 336 20.69 -2.68 -39.89
CA SER A 336 20.68 -1.78 -38.72
C SER A 336 19.76 -0.59 -38.94
N TRP A 337 19.15 -0.12 -37.86
CA TRP A 337 18.36 1.11 -37.80
C TRP A 337 19.21 2.24 -37.23
N LEU A 338 19.16 3.42 -37.86
CA LEU A 338 19.93 4.59 -37.47
C LEU A 338 19.02 5.69 -36.95
N LEU A 339 19.31 6.19 -35.76
CA LEU A 339 18.71 7.39 -35.19
C LEU A 339 19.58 8.60 -35.60
N ARG A 340 19.00 9.52 -36.36
CA ARG A 340 19.65 10.71 -36.91
C ARG A 340 19.02 11.99 -36.37
N ASP A 341 19.86 12.99 -36.11
CA ASP A 341 19.48 14.40 -35.96
C ASP A 341 19.54 15.05 -37.35
N THR A 342 18.38 15.38 -37.92
CA THR A 342 18.26 15.94 -39.28
C THR A 342 18.77 17.37 -39.37
N ASN A 343 18.72 18.15 -38.27
CA ASN A 343 19.17 19.54 -38.28
C ASN A 343 20.71 19.62 -38.30
N LYS A 344 21.39 18.64 -37.70
CA LYS A 344 22.86 18.55 -37.66
C LYS A 344 23.44 17.58 -38.69
N ASP A 345 22.56 16.91 -39.43
CA ASP A 345 22.88 15.81 -40.32
C ASP A 345 23.72 14.70 -39.67
N LEU A 346 23.51 14.45 -38.37
CA LEU A 346 24.38 13.61 -37.53
C LEU A 346 23.69 12.32 -37.08
N VAL A 347 24.35 11.18 -37.27
CA VAL A 347 23.87 9.89 -36.73
C VAL A 347 24.24 9.76 -35.26
N LEU A 348 23.23 9.64 -34.40
CA LEU A 348 23.36 9.61 -32.95
C LEU A 348 23.59 8.20 -32.42
N ALA A 349 22.78 7.24 -32.86
CA ALA A 349 22.80 5.88 -32.35
C ALA A 349 22.35 4.87 -33.42
N ALA A 350 22.74 3.61 -33.25
CA ALA A 350 22.32 2.50 -34.11
C ALA A 350 21.73 1.34 -33.31
N PHE A 351 20.67 0.74 -33.83
CA PHE A 351 20.08 -0.50 -33.33
C PHE A 351 20.30 -1.60 -34.35
N THR A 352 20.90 -2.70 -33.93
CA THR A 352 21.08 -3.90 -34.76
C THR A 352 20.02 -4.92 -34.34
N PRO A 353 19.01 -5.18 -35.19
CA PRO A 353 17.98 -6.16 -34.89
C PRO A 353 18.53 -7.59 -34.81
N SER A 354 17.82 -8.46 -34.09
CA SER A 354 18.16 -9.88 -33.99
C SER A 354 17.70 -10.66 -35.22
N GLU A 355 16.63 -10.20 -35.86
CA GLU A 355 16.07 -10.73 -37.10
C GLU A 355 15.97 -9.61 -38.15
N ASP A 356 16.20 -9.91 -39.43
CA ASP A 356 16.23 -8.87 -40.49
C ASP A 356 14.90 -8.10 -40.65
N VAL A 357 13.80 -8.62 -40.12
CA VAL A 357 12.44 -8.09 -40.27
C VAL A 357 12.00 -7.24 -39.07
N GLU A 358 12.83 -7.12 -38.04
CA GLU A 358 12.49 -6.43 -36.80
C GLU A 358 12.53 -4.90 -36.96
N TYR A 359 11.42 -4.25 -36.61
CA TYR A 359 11.29 -2.79 -36.56
C TYR A 359 11.76 -2.25 -35.20
N PRO A 360 12.15 -0.97 -35.10
CA PRO A 360 12.66 -0.36 -33.87
C PRO A 360 11.54 -0.01 -32.88
N LEU A 361 10.48 -0.83 -32.82
CA LEU A 361 9.35 -0.70 -31.91
C LEU A 361 9.64 -1.38 -30.58
N GLY A 362 9.03 -0.85 -29.51
CA GLY A 362 9.26 -1.30 -28.16
C GLY A 362 10.63 -0.92 -27.62
N ARG A 363 11.09 -1.66 -26.62
CA ARG A 363 12.32 -1.37 -25.90
C ARG A 363 13.50 -2.06 -26.57
N ARG A 364 14.39 -1.27 -27.18
CA ARG A 364 15.58 -1.77 -27.88
C ARG A 364 16.86 -1.23 -27.27
N GLN A 365 17.95 -1.97 -27.45
CA GLN A 365 19.30 -1.54 -27.06
C GLN A 365 19.98 -0.88 -28.26
N TRP A 366 20.40 0.37 -28.08
CA TRP A 366 21.03 1.19 -29.11
C TRP A 366 22.48 1.45 -28.74
N GLN A 367 23.37 1.28 -29.70
CA GLN A 367 24.77 1.67 -29.57
C GLN A 367 24.93 3.16 -29.91
N VAL A 368 25.51 3.93 -29.02
CA VAL A 368 25.76 5.37 -29.21
C VAL A 368 26.94 5.55 -30.17
N LEU A 369 26.70 6.19 -31.32
CA LEU A 369 27.71 6.45 -32.36
C LEU A 369 28.31 7.85 -32.28
N SER A 370 27.51 8.83 -31.85
CA SER A 370 27.95 10.21 -31.64
C SER A 370 27.59 10.66 -30.22
N LYS A 371 28.32 11.61 -29.65
CA LYS A 371 28.02 12.11 -28.31
C LYS A 371 26.72 12.93 -28.33
N PHE A 372 25.73 12.54 -27.53
CA PHE A 372 24.51 13.31 -27.27
C PHE A 372 24.05 13.13 -25.82
N CYS A 373 23.33 14.11 -25.29
CA CYS A 373 22.89 14.12 -23.89
C CYS A 373 24.08 13.92 -22.92
N LYS A 374 23.90 13.01 -21.94
CA LYS A 374 24.93 12.53 -21.01
C LYS A 374 25.65 11.26 -21.50
N TYR A 375 25.35 10.78 -22.71
CA TYR A 375 25.81 9.48 -23.19
C TYR A 375 27.14 9.59 -23.94
N SER A 376 28.03 8.64 -23.70
CA SER A 376 29.34 8.56 -24.35
C SER A 376 29.31 7.64 -25.57
N VAL A 377 30.13 7.95 -26.57
CA VAL A 377 30.32 7.12 -27.77
C VAL A 377 30.74 5.70 -27.38
N GLY A 378 30.14 4.71 -28.01
CA GLY A 378 30.37 3.29 -27.76
C GLY A 378 29.57 2.68 -26.60
N SER A 379 28.85 3.49 -25.81
CA SER A 379 27.95 2.97 -24.77
C SER A 379 26.66 2.41 -25.38
N PHE A 380 26.03 1.46 -24.68
CA PHE A 380 24.70 0.96 -25.01
C PHE A 380 23.66 1.66 -24.14
N ILE A 381 22.57 2.11 -24.77
CA ILE A 381 21.45 2.75 -24.10
C ILE A 381 20.15 2.04 -24.47
N SER A 382 19.18 2.04 -23.57
CA SER A 382 17.84 1.58 -23.89
C SER A 382 17.00 2.74 -24.39
N LEU A 383 16.42 2.62 -25.59
CA LEU A 383 15.40 3.54 -26.09
C LEU A 383 14.11 2.76 -26.33
N GLY A 384 12.98 3.42 -26.12
CA GLY A 384 11.66 2.82 -26.28
C GLY A 384 10.81 3.59 -27.27
N LEU A 385 10.29 2.94 -28.32
CA LEU A 385 9.39 3.58 -29.29
C LEU A 385 8.04 2.87 -29.29
N SER A 386 6.98 3.54 -28.83
CA SER A 386 5.63 2.96 -28.79
C SER A 386 4.54 4.02 -28.80
N SER A 387 3.30 3.60 -29.02
CA SER A 387 2.10 4.43 -28.83
C SER A 387 1.68 4.57 -27.36
N CYS A 388 2.38 3.94 -26.41
CA CYS A 388 1.97 3.88 -25.02
C CYS A 388 2.10 5.24 -24.33
N THR A 389 0.98 5.76 -23.80
CA THR A 389 0.95 6.97 -22.98
C THR A 389 1.54 6.75 -21.58
N THR A 390 1.68 7.79 -20.76
CA THR A 390 2.13 7.68 -19.35
C THR A 390 1.22 6.83 -18.45
N HIS A 391 -0.05 6.63 -18.83
CA HIS A 391 -1.01 5.76 -18.13
C HIS A 391 -0.84 4.26 -18.44
N HIS A 392 -0.02 3.94 -19.43
CA HIS A 392 0.29 2.58 -19.84
C HIS A 392 1.73 2.22 -19.48
N PHE A 393 2.02 0.94 -19.36
CA PHE A 393 3.37 0.38 -19.35
C PHE A 393 3.67 -0.14 -20.76
N MET A 394 4.83 0.22 -21.28
CA MET A 394 5.33 -0.24 -22.58
C MET A 394 6.12 -1.54 -22.38
N CYS A 395 5.58 -2.63 -22.91
CA CYS A 395 6.25 -3.92 -23.00
C CYS A 395 7.49 -3.84 -23.89
N SER A 396 8.41 -4.80 -23.82
CA SER A 396 9.65 -4.78 -24.62
C SER A 396 9.38 -4.94 -26.12
N ASP A 397 8.30 -5.63 -26.50
CA ASP A 397 7.80 -5.71 -27.88
C ASP A 397 7.14 -4.42 -28.41
N GLY A 398 6.80 -3.47 -27.52
CA GLY A 398 6.16 -2.19 -27.84
C GLY A 398 4.65 -2.18 -27.64
N SER A 399 4.05 -3.28 -27.21
CA SER A 399 2.64 -3.33 -26.82
C SER A 399 2.40 -2.57 -25.50
N CYS A 400 1.16 -2.16 -25.29
CA CYS A 400 0.77 -1.34 -24.15
C CYS A 400 -0.17 -2.11 -23.22
N VAL A 401 0.22 -2.24 -21.96
CA VAL A 401 -0.65 -2.77 -20.89
C VAL A 401 -0.93 -1.66 -19.87
N ALA A 402 -1.96 -1.84 -19.04
CA ALA A 402 -2.29 -0.85 -18.02
C ALA A 402 -1.11 -0.68 -17.03
N ARG A 403 -0.72 0.55 -16.68
CA ARG A 403 0.45 0.76 -15.81
C ARG A 403 0.32 0.07 -14.44
N ALA A 404 -0.90 -0.11 -13.94
CA ALA A 404 -1.17 -0.77 -12.66
C ALA A 404 -0.87 -2.28 -12.65
N VAL A 405 -0.81 -2.93 -13.82
CA VAL A 405 -0.54 -4.37 -13.89
C VAL A 405 0.93 -4.71 -13.73
N ARG A 406 1.84 -3.78 -14.04
CA ARG A 406 3.29 -3.90 -13.84
C ARG A 406 3.66 -4.52 -12.48
N CYS A 407 4.44 -5.59 -12.49
CA CYS A 407 4.93 -6.32 -11.32
C CYS A 407 3.82 -6.96 -10.45
N ASN A 408 2.77 -7.53 -11.07
CA ASN A 408 1.65 -8.19 -10.41
C ASN A 408 1.78 -9.71 -10.23
N LEU A 409 2.91 -10.30 -10.62
CA LEU A 409 3.14 -11.75 -10.65
C LEU A 409 2.32 -12.48 -11.71
N GLN A 410 1.85 -11.78 -12.73
CA GLN A 410 1.11 -12.31 -13.87
C GLN A 410 1.68 -11.71 -15.15
N ASP A 411 1.96 -12.55 -16.15
CA ASP A 411 2.44 -12.06 -17.44
C ASP A 411 1.24 -11.47 -18.20
N ASP A 412 1.13 -10.13 -18.22
CA ASP A 412 0.11 -9.42 -19.01
C ASP A 412 0.69 -8.94 -20.36
N CYS A 413 2.01 -8.71 -20.45
CA CYS A 413 2.69 -8.58 -21.73
C CYS A 413 2.86 -9.96 -22.39
N LEU A 414 2.80 -10.03 -23.73
CA LEU A 414 3.06 -11.28 -24.48
C LEU A 414 4.49 -11.80 -24.28
N ASP A 415 5.43 -10.88 -24.04
CA ASP A 415 6.84 -11.16 -23.77
C ASP A 415 7.17 -11.29 -22.26
N GLY A 416 6.20 -11.10 -21.36
CA GLY A 416 6.39 -11.13 -19.90
C GLY A 416 7.24 -9.98 -19.34
N SER A 417 7.53 -8.94 -20.12
CA SER A 417 8.42 -7.83 -19.72
C SER A 417 7.86 -6.98 -18.57
N ASP A 418 6.56 -7.04 -18.32
CA ASP A 418 5.90 -6.42 -17.18
C ASP A 418 6.21 -7.10 -15.83
N GLU A 419 6.84 -8.27 -15.83
CA GLU A 419 7.32 -8.94 -14.62
C GLU A 419 8.86 -8.96 -14.48
N GLU A 420 9.56 -8.33 -15.43
CA GLU A 420 11.01 -8.20 -15.39
C GLU A 420 11.47 -7.02 -14.52
N HIS A 421 12.61 -7.14 -13.84
CA HIS A 421 13.20 -6.05 -13.04
C HIS A 421 12.25 -5.45 -11.96
N CYS A 422 11.36 -6.25 -11.38
CA CYS A 422 10.39 -5.84 -10.35
C CYS A 422 10.95 -5.62 -8.94
N SER A 423 12.21 -5.16 -8.82
CA SER A 423 12.76 -4.84 -7.50
C SER A 423 12.06 -3.62 -6.92
N ILE A 424 11.27 -3.84 -5.86
CA ILE A 424 10.57 -2.76 -5.12
C ILE A 424 11.53 -1.70 -4.60
N VAL A 425 12.77 -2.08 -4.26
CA VAL A 425 13.78 -1.19 -3.68
C VAL A 425 14.90 -0.97 -4.69
N GLU A 426 15.17 0.29 -5.00
CA GLU A 426 16.33 0.72 -5.79
C GLU A 426 17.30 1.49 -4.87
N PHE A 427 18.55 1.04 -4.87
CA PHE A 427 19.61 1.55 -4.00
C PHE A 427 20.44 2.60 -4.73
N GLY A 428 20.64 3.77 -4.11
CA GLY A 428 21.62 4.73 -4.60
C GLY A 428 23.06 4.27 -4.33
N GLU A 429 24.03 4.81 -5.08
CA GLU A 429 25.46 4.45 -4.95
C GLU A 429 26.06 4.65 -3.55
N LYS A 430 25.42 5.48 -2.71
CA LYS A 430 25.86 5.81 -1.35
C LYS A 430 25.01 5.14 -0.25
N TYR A 431 24.24 4.12 -0.61
CA TYR A 431 23.44 3.36 0.35
C TYR A 431 24.32 2.42 1.18
N PHE A 432 24.10 2.39 2.49
CA PHE A 432 24.81 1.50 3.41
C PHE A 432 23.81 0.86 4.37
N ASN A 433 23.72 -0.47 4.34
CA ASN A 433 22.76 -1.24 5.13
C ASN A 433 23.14 -1.44 6.60
N TYR A 434 24.38 -1.11 6.98
CA TYR A 434 24.89 -1.30 8.35
C TYR A 434 24.72 -0.07 9.25
N ARG A 435 24.25 1.07 8.72
CA ARG A 435 24.02 2.31 9.47
C ARG A 435 22.58 2.79 9.31
N PRO A 436 21.96 3.40 10.34
CA PRO A 436 20.62 3.96 10.21
C PRO A 436 20.56 5.05 9.13
N PRO A 437 19.45 5.15 8.37
CA PRO A 437 19.25 6.23 7.43
C PRO A 437 19.06 7.56 8.17
N PRO A 438 19.43 8.70 7.54
CA PRO A 438 19.30 10.00 8.17
C PRO A 438 17.84 10.37 8.40
N SER A 439 17.58 11.03 9.53
CA SER A 439 16.25 11.56 9.85
C SER A 439 15.81 12.67 8.89
N GLY A 440 14.53 13.01 8.98
CA GLY A 440 13.92 13.96 8.07
C GLY A 440 14.33 15.42 8.29
N THR A 441 14.81 15.70 9.49
CA THR A 441 15.28 17.00 9.96
C THR A 441 16.68 16.83 10.49
N PHE A 442 17.59 17.73 10.08
CA PHE A 442 18.98 17.69 10.51
C PHE A 442 19.07 17.73 12.05
N GLY A 443 19.89 16.85 12.62
CA GLY A 443 20.11 16.77 14.08
C GLY A 443 19.00 16.11 14.90
N LYS A 444 17.95 15.55 14.28
CA LYS A 444 16.98 14.70 15.01
C LYS A 444 17.26 13.22 14.78
N PRO A 445 16.95 12.35 15.75
CA PRO A 445 16.98 10.90 15.56
C PRO A 445 15.96 10.44 14.51
N LEU A 446 16.20 9.27 13.94
CA LEU A 446 15.23 8.56 13.10
C LEU A 446 14.10 8.01 13.98
N GLY A 447 12.87 8.44 13.72
CA GLY A 447 11.68 7.92 14.38
C GLY A 447 11.31 6.54 13.83
N VAL A 448 11.28 5.55 14.72
CA VAL A 448 10.75 4.21 14.45
C VAL A 448 9.43 4.07 15.22
N GLU A 449 8.35 3.70 14.54
CA GLU A 449 7.03 3.52 15.15
C GLU A 449 6.83 2.05 15.54
N PRO A 450 6.85 1.69 16.85
CA PRO A 450 6.62 0.33 17.28
C PRO A 450 5.13 0.08 17.55
N LEU A 451 4.61 -1.02 17.01
CA LEU A 451 3.35 -1.63 17.37
C LEU A 451 3.65 -3.02 17.95
N VAL A 452 3.32 -3.21 19.23
CA VAL A 452 3.52 -4.49 19.94
C VAL A 452 2.17 -5.21 20.04
N ASP A 453 2.01 -6.27 19.25
CA ASP A 453 0.85 -7.14 19.30
C ASP A 453 1.13 -8.33 20.25
N LEU A 454 0.48 -8.32 21.42
CA LEU A 454 0.49 -9.45 22.34
C LEU A 454 -0.51 -10.50 21.83
N VAL A 455 0.00 -11.54 21.16
CA VAL A 455 -0.82 -12.53 20.45
C VAL A 455 -1.52 -13.46 21.44
N ARG A 456 -0.76 -14.12 22.32
CA ARG A 456 -1.30 -15.01 23.36
C ARG A 456 -0.28 -15.30 24.46
N PHE A 457 -0.78 -15.53 25.67
CA PHE A 457 0.00 -16.06 26.78
C PHE A 457 -0.04 -17.59 26.75
N SER A 458 1.12 -18.21 26.65
CA SER A 458 1.26 -19.67 26.58
C SER A 458 1.26 -20.32 27.97
N LYS A 459 1.96 -19.72 28.93
CA LYS A 459 2.05 -20.19 30.32
C LYS A 459 2.37 -19.01 31.24
N ILE A 460 1.77 -18.98 32.41
CA ILE A 460 2.16 -18.08 33.51
C ILE A 460 2.69 -18.98 34.64
N ASP A 461 3.91 -18.70 35.10
CA ASP A 461 4.65 -19.50 36.08
C ASP A 461 4.82 -18.71 37.38
N ASP A 462 3.89 -18.97 38.30
CA ASP A 462 3.81 -18.33 39.61
C ASP A 462 5.02 -18.65 40.51
N ILE A 463 5.69 -19.80 40.32
CA ILE A 463 6.84 -20.23 41.14
C ILE A 463 8.11 -19.53 40.69
N ASN A 464 8.32 -19.49 39.38
CA ASN A 464 9.52 -18.89 38.79
C ASN A 464 9.41 -17.38 38.58
N LEU A 465 8.28 -16.77 38.97
CA LEU A 465 8.01 -15.34 38.80
C LEU A 465 8.18 -14.92 37.32
N ALA A 466 7.62 -15.71 36.40
CA ALA A 466 7.81 -15.54 34.97
C ALA A 466 6.55 -15.85 34.14
N PHE A 467 6.47 -15.33 32.91
CA PHE A 467 5.40 -15.63 31.97
C PHE A 467 5.92 -15.83 30.55
N ASN A 468 5.27 -16.71 29.81
CA ASN A 468 5.61 -17.06 28.43
C ASN A 468 4.54 -16.51 27.50
N VAL A 469 4.95 -15.73 26.51
CA VAL A 469 4.04 -15.03 25.60
C VAL A 469 4.55 -15.10 24.17
N GLU A 470 3.63 -15.22 23.23
CA GLU A 470 3.89 -15.00 21.81
C GLU A 470 3.53 -13.56 21.46
N ILE A 471 4.50 -12.85 20.87
CA ILE A 471 4.41 -11.42 20.58
C ILE A 471 4.78 -11.19 19.12
N GLU A 472 4.06 -10.33 18.42
CA GLU A 472 4.47 -9.79 17.14
C GLU A 472 4.88 -8.33 17.31
N VAL A 473 6.13 -8.01 17.00
CA VAL A 473 6.65 -6.64 17.04
C VAL A 473 6.69 -6.13 15.60
N THR A 474 5.91 -5.08 15.35
CA THR A 474 5.90 -4.36 14.08
C THR A 474 6.64 -3.05 14.25
N LEU A 475 7.65 -2.81 13.43
CA LEU A 475 8.45 -1.58 13.40
C LEU A 475 8.25 -0.90 12.05
N ALA A 476 7.79 0.35 12.04
CA ALA A 476 7.68 1.15 10.83
C ALA A 476 8.71 2.29 10.84
N TRP A 477 9.43 2.48 9.73
CA TRP A 477 10.40 3.57 9.57
C TRP A 477 10.46 4.04 8.12
N ARG A 478 10.99 5.25 7.91
CA ARG A 478 11.21 5.82 6.58
C ARG A 478 12.69 5.87 6.27
N ASP A 479 13.07 5.43 5.07
CA ASP A 479 14.44 5.48 4.59
C ASP A 479 14.55 6.44 3.42
N ARG A 480 15.22 7.58 3.64
CA ARG A 480 15.37 8.64 2.64
C ARG A 480 16.34 8.33 1.51
N ASN A 481 17.17 7.31 1.68
CA ASN A 481 18.19 6.93 0.71
C ASN A 481 17.71 5.85 -0.26
N LEU A 482 16.50 5.33 -0.05
CA LEU A 482 15.86 4.35 -0.93
C LEU A 482 14.87 5.01 -1.86
N ARG A 483 14.89 4.58 -3.12
CA ARG A 483 13.79 4.83 -4.05
C ARG A 483 12.94 3.58 -4.13
N LEU A 484 11.63 3.76 -4.11
CA LEU A 484 10.68 2.65 -4.06
C LEU A 484 9.91 2.61 -5.38
N ASN A 485 9.92 1.46 -6.05
CA ASN A 485 9.35 1.28 -7.37
C ASN A 485 8.14 0.33 -7.30
N ASN A 486 7.10 0.65 -8.06
CA ASN A 486 5.91 -0.18 -8.28
C ASN A 486 5.21 -0.63 -6.97
N VAL A 487 5.22 0.24 -5.94
CA VAL A 487 4.51 0.01 -4.67
C VAL A 487 3.01 0.05 -4.89
N ARG A 488 2.30 -0.93 -4.33
CA ARG A 488 0.85 -1.08 -4.45
C ARG A 488 0.13 -0.62 -3.18
N SER A 489 -1.16 -0.36 -3.31
CA SER A 489 -1.97 0.01 -2.15
C SER A 489 -2.19 -1.16 -1.17
N GLU A 490 -2.10 -2.40 -1.64
CA GLU A 490 -2.17 -3.60 -0.79
C GLU A 490 -0.80 -3.98 -0.22
N GLU A 491 -0.59 -3.83 1.09
CA GLU A 491 0.69 -4.15 1.76
C GLU A 491 1.17 -5.59 1.52
N GLY A 492 0.24 -6.55 1.42
CA GLY A 492 0.56 -7.97 1.24
C GLY A 492 1.30 -8.25 -0.07
N LYS A 493 1.09 -7.42 -1.09
CA LYS A 493 1.74 -7.51 -2.40
C LYS A 493 3.10 -6.79 -2.45
N ASN A 494 3.41 -5.97 -1.44
CA ASN A 494 4.66 -5.21 -1.35
C ASN A 494 5.71 -5.89 -0.47
N ARG A 495 5.71 -7.23 -0.41
CA ARG A 495 6.62 -7.98 0.44
C ARG A 495 8.02 -8.05 -0.18
N LEU A 496 9.03 -7.62 0.57
CA LEU A 496 10.41 -7.70 0.12
C LEU A 496 10.91 -9.15 0.11
N SER A 497 11.70 -9.49 -0.91
CA SER A 497 12.37 -10.79 -1.01
C SER A 497 13.47 -10.94 0.06
N ARG A 498 13.86 -12.18 0.36
CA ARG A 498 14.93 -12.45 1.36
C ARG A 498 16.27 -11.80 1.01
N LYS A 499 16.54 -11.57 -0.28
CA LYS A 499 17.76 -10.89 -0.74
C LYS A 499 17.68 -9.39 -0.41
N GLN A 500 16.59 -8.73 -0.81
CA GLN A 500 16.36 -7.32 -0.53
C GLN A 500 16.35 -7.00 0.97
N VAL A 501 15.76 -7.87 1.80
CA VAL A 501 15.75 -7.68 3.27
C VAL A 501 17.17 -7.65 3.86
N LYS A 502 18.14 -8.36 3.27
CA LYS A 502 19.55 -8.31 3.73
C LYS A 502 20.28 -7.06 3.24
N GLU A 503 19.83 -6.48 2.13
CA GLU A 503 20.44 -5.30 1.50
C GLU A 503 19.87 -4.00 2.05
N VAL A 504 18.70 -4.01 2.70
CA VAL A 504 18.08 -2.84 3.36
C VAL A 504 18.46 -2.80 4.84
N TRP A 505 18.78 -1.62 5.37
CA TRP A 505 18.92 -1.44 6.82
C TRP A 505 17.60 -1.73 7.52
N THR A 506 17.62 -2.58 8.55
CA THR A 506 16.43 -2.85 9.37
C THR A 506 16.70 -2.60 10.84
N PRO A 507 15.78 -1.94 11.58
CA PRO A 507 15.93 -1.72 13.01
C PRO A 507 15.86 -3.05 13.78
N ASP A 508 16.75 -3.22 14.74
CA ASP A 508 16.88 -4.40 15.58
C ASP A 508 16.47 -4.07 17.01
N VAL A 509 15.81 -5.04 17.63
CA VAL A 509 15.25 -4.91 18.97
C VAL A 509 15.68 -6.05 19.87
N GLU A 510 15.91 -5.73 21.13
CA GLU A 510 16.34 -6.62 22.19
C GLU A 510 15.36 -6.53 23.36
N PHE A 511 15.03 -7.66 23.98
CA PHE A 511 14.22 -7.69 25.19
C PHE A 511 15.12 -7.72 26.43
N LEU A 512 14.90 -6.81 27.38
CA LEU A 512 15.80 -6.65 28.54
C LEU A 512 15.48 -7.56 29.72
N ASN A 513 14.22 -7.97 29.86
CA ASN A 513 13.75 -8.77 30.98
C ASN A 513 13.40 -10.21 30.57
N ILE A 514 14.20 -10.81 29.68
CA ILE A 514 14.08 -12.22 29.32
C ILE A 514 14.42 -13.09 30.53
N TYR A 515 13.57 -14.06 30.82
CA TYR A 515 13.81 -15.09 31.83
C TYR A 515 14.53 -16.29 31.21
N ASP A 516 15.64 -16.72 31.84
CA ASP A 516 16.39 -17.95 31.49
C ASP A 516 16.86 -18.03 30.02
N GLY A 517 17.06 -16.88 29.36
CA GLY A 517 17.48 -16.83 27.94
C GLY A 517 16.48 -17.44 26.95
N GLN A 518 15.24 -17.71 27.37
CA GLN A 518 14.25 -18.38 26.53
C GLN A 518 13.61 -17.39 25.54
N GLN A 519 14.23 -17.26 24.37
CA GLN A 519 13.69 -16.50 23.24
C GLN A 519 13.78 -17.33 21.95
N LYS A 520 12.69 -17.37 21.19
CA LYS A 520 12.64 -17.93 19.84
C LYS A 520 12.14 -16.89 18.85
N ASN A 521 12.94 -16.65 17.81
CA ASN A 521 12.54 -15.83 16.67
C ASN A 521 11.77 -16.71 15.68
N LEU A 522 10.54 -16.33 15.36
CA LEU A 522 9.65 -17.08 14.48
C LEU A 522 9.66 -16.47 13.06
N LYS A 523 8.56 -15.89 12.61
CA LYS A 523 8.38 -15.37 11.25
C LYS A 523 8.89 -13.93 11.13
N LEU A 524 9.69 -13.67 10.09
CA LEU A 524 10.11 -12.33 9.65
C LEU A 524 9.42 -11.97 8.32
N SER A 525 8.87 -10.78 8.24
CA SER A 525 8.46 -10.17 6.97
C SER A 525 8.71 -8.67 6.99
N VAL A 526 9.29 -8.15 5.90
CA VAL A 526 9.40 -6.71 5.66
C VAL A 526 8.54 -6.38 4.46
N VAL A 527 7.67 -5.38 4.62
CA VAL A 527 6.75 -4.90 3.58
C VAL A 527 6.89 -3.40 3.41
N VAL A 528 6.54 -2.90 2.24
CA VAL A 528 6.44 -1.45 1.99
C VAL A 528 4.98 -1.02 2.11
N ARG A 529 4.72 0.01 2.91
CA ARG A 529 3.40 0.63 3.08
C ARG A 529 3.36 1.96 2.36
N GLU A 530 2.42 2.10 1.43
CA GLU A 530 2.08 3.36 0.77
C GLU A 530 1.31 4.27 1.75
N ASN A 531 1.75 5.52 1.90
CA ASN A 531 1.10 6.53 2.74
C ASN A 531 0.59 7.73 1.91
N ARG A 532 1.21 8.00 0.75
CA ARG A 532 0.87 9.08 -0.19
C ARG A 532 0.98 8.53 -1.62
N PRO A 533 0.29 9.15 -2.61
CA PRO A 533 0.40 8.70 -3.99
C PRO A 533 1.82 8.80 -4.53
N ALA A 534 2.09 8.00 -5.57
CA ALA A 534 3.33 8.00 -6.33
C ALA A 534 3.64 9.37 -6.97
N GLU A 535 4.91 9.57 -7.36
CA GLU A 535 5.29 10.72 -8.17
C GLU A 535 4.62 10.64 -9.56
N PRO A 536 4.30 11.78 -10.20
CA PRO A 536 3.73 11.77 -11.53
C PRO A 536 4.70 11.08 -12.51
N PRO A 537 4.20 10.21 -13.40
CA PRO A 537 5.04 9.47 -14.33
C PRO A 537 5.75 10.42 -15.29
N LEU A 538 7.06 10.23 -15.45
CA LEU A 538 7.85 10.96 -16.43
C LEU A 538 7.58 10.38 -17.82
N PHE A 539 7.23 11.23 -18.79
CA PHE A 539 7.04 10.78 -20.17
C PHE A 539 8.33 10.15 -20.70
N ASN A 540 9.49 10.77 -20.51
CA ASN A 540 10.72 10.31 -21.15
C ASN A 540 11.39 9.09 -20.46
N ASP A 541 10.77 8.53 -19.40
CA ASP A 541 11.31 7.34 -18.74
C ASP A 541 11.04 6.07 -19.56
N VAL A 542 12.12 5.39 -19.96
CA VAL A 542 12.07 4.14 -20.73
C VAL A 542 11.58 2.98 -19.88
N ARG A 543 11.94 2.96 -18.59
CA ARG A 543 11.56 1.85 -17.70
C ARG A 543 10.08 1.92 -17.32
N MET A 544 9.52 3.13 -17.28
CA MET A 544 8.12 3.40 -16.93
C MET A 544 7.74 2.82 -15.57
N ASP A 545 8.69 2.81 -14.63
CA ASP A 545 8.43 2.36 -13.26
C ASP A 545 7.63 3.43 -12.50
N THR A 546 6.70 3.01 -11.66
CA THR A 546 5.96 3.91 -10.78
C THR A 546 6.81 4.21 -9.56
N VAL A 547 7.44 5.38 -9.56
CA VAL A 547 8.39 5.78 -8.52
C VAL A 547 7.66 6.45 -7.37
N HIS A 548 7.98 6.01 -6.17
CA HIS A 548 7.53 6.60 -4.91
C HIS A 548 8.68 7.34 -4.25
N SER A 549 8.41 8.60 -3.92
CA SER A 549 9.33 9.42 -3.13
C SER A 549 9.62 8.74 -1.77
N PRO A 550 10.78 8.99 -1.15
CA PRO A 550 11.07 8.45 0.18
C PRO A 550 10.13 8.95 1.30
N LEU A 551 9.26 9.93 1.00
CA LEU A 551 8.26 10.47 1.92
C LEU A 551 6.86 9.87 1.68
N SER A 552 6.61 9.27 0.51
CA SER A 552 5.29 8.73 0.14
C SER A 552 5.06 7.31 0.63
N ALA A 553 6.13 6.59 0.99
CA ALA A 553 6.05 5.24 1.51
C ALA A 553 7.00 5.02 2.69
N GLN A 554 6.73 3.98 3.47
CA GLN A 554 7.55 3.58 4.63
C GLN A 554 7.73 2.06 4.69
N LEU A 555 8.86 1.63 5.25
CA LEU A 555 9.17 0.22 5.47
C LEU A 555 8.53 -0.23 6.78
N VAL A 556 8.02 -1.46 6.78
CA VAL A 556 7.36 -2.09 7.92
C VAL A 556 7.94 -3.48 8.13
N LYS A 557 8.70 -3.67 9.22
CA LYS A 557 9.24 -4.97 9.67
C LYS A 557 8.27 -5.57 10.66
N ARG A 558 7.76 -6.77 10.37
CA ARG A 558 7.00 -7.61 11.31
C ARG A 558 7.85 -8.79 11.71
N GLN A 559 8.10 -8.93 13.01
CA GLN A 559 8.84 -10.04 13.58
C GLN A 559 8.04 -10.67 14.71
N GLN A 560 7.80 -11.97 14.59
CA GLN A 560 7.13 -12.74 15.63
C GLN A 560 8.16 -13.40 16.56
N TYR A 561 7.89 -13.36 17.86
CA TYR A 561 8.71 -13.90 18.94
C TYR A 561 7.87 -14.82 19.83
N SER A 562 8.50 -15.85 20.37
CA SER A 562 8.00 -16.61 21.52
C SER A 562 9.06 -16.50 22.61
N ALA A 563 8.75 -15.78 23.69
CA ALA A 563 9.72 -15.49 24.73
C ALA A 563 9.13 -15.61 26.14
N SER A 564 10.00 -15.90 27.10
CA SER A 564 9.70 -15.95 28.53
C SER A 564 10.26 -14.70 29.20
N PHE A 565 9.44 -14.01 30.01
CA PHE A 565 9.80 -12.75 30.65
C PHE A 565 9.70 -12.85 32.17
N SER A 566 10.59 -12.17 32.87
CA SER A 566 10.53 -12.06 34.33
C SER A 566 9.49 -11.02 34.76
N CYS A 567 8.70 -11.37 35.77
CA CYS A 567 7.72 -10.50 36.41
C CYS A 567 7.71 -10.73 37.92
N ASN A 568 7.99 -9.67 38.68
CA ASN A 568 7.99 -9.76 40.13
C ASN A 568 6.55 -9.76 40.68
N PHE A 569 6.04 -10.94 41.03
CA PHE A 569 4.71 -11.07 41.64
C PHE A 569 4.70 -10.64 43.11
N LEU A 570 3.77 -9.75 43.46
CA LEU A 570 3.47 -9.33 44.82
C LEU A 570 2.32 -10.19 45.38
N LEU A 571 2.66 -11.20 46.17
CA LEU A 571 1.73 -12.22 46.67
C LEU A 571 1.18 -11.93 48.07
N PHE A 572 1.31 -10.70 48.55
CA PHE A 572 0.86 -10.33 49.89
C PHE A 572 -0.64 -10.61 50.07
N ASN A 573 -1.46 -10.25 49.09
CA ASN A 573 -2.92 -10.46 49.10
C ASN A 573 -3.37 -11.81 48.50
N TYR A 574 -2.45 -12.77 48.30
CA TYR A 574 -2.81 -14.07 47.70
C TYR A 574 -3.95 -14.75 48.50
N PRO A 575 -5.01 -15.28 47.84
CA PRO A 575 -5.20 -15.47 46.38
C PRO A 575 -5.96 -14.34 45.65
N PHE A 576 -6.19 -13.19 46.27
CA PHE A 576 -6.93 -12.05 45.71
C PHE A 576 -5.95 -10.97 45.23
N ASP A 577 -4.90 -11.40 44.54
CA ASP A 577 -3.82 -10.56 44.07
C ASP A 577 -4.02 -10.07 42.63
N THR A 578 -3.60 -8.83 42.38
CA THR A 578 -3.45 -8.25 41.05
C THR A 578 -1.97 -7.96 40.81
N GLN A 579 -1.45 -8.44 39.68
CA GLN A 579 -0.03 -8.37 39.34
C GLN A 579 0.19 -7.40 38.18
N ASN A 580 1.16 -6.50 38.33
CA ASN A 580 1.59 -5.60 37.25
C ASN A 580 2.87 -6.16 36.63
N CYS A 581 2.76 -6.70 35.42
CA CYS A 581 3.90 -7.22 34.67
C CYS A 581 4.25 -6.28 33.53
N SER A 582 5.52 -6.29 33.13
CA SER A 582 5.98 -5.49 32.00
C SER A 582 6.92 -6.24 31.08
N ILE A 583 6.95 -5.86 29.82
CA ILE A 583 7.93 -6.27 28.81
C ILE A 583 8.76 -5.05 28.46
N LEU A 584 10.08 -5.15 28.58
CA LEU A 584 11.02 -4.09 28.25
C LEU A 584 11.66 -4.37 26.89
N LEU A 585 11.35 -3.53 25.90
CA LEU A 585 11.89 -3.63 24.54
C LEU A 585 12.84 -2.46 24.28
N ARG A 586 14.11 -2.78 24.01
CA ARG A 586 15.16 -1.83 23.65
C ARG A 586 15.38 -1.84 22.15
N LEU A 587 15.56 -0.66 21.57
CA LEU A 587 16.09 -0.51 20.22
C LEU A 587 17.62 -0.64 20.26
N SER A 588 18.17 -1.71 19.70
CA SER A 588 19.60 -2.05 19.81
C SER A 588 20.42 -1.57 18.60
N SER A 589 19.78 -0.98 17.58
CA SER A 589 20.47 -0.55 16.35
C SER A 589 21.45 0.60 16.54
N ALA A 590 21.14 1.55 17.43
CA ALA A 590 21.97 2.70 17.74
C ALA A 590 21.44 3.40 19.01
N ASP A 591 22.21 4.36 19.53
CA ASP A 591 21.84 5.18 20.67
C ASP A 591 20.62 6.07 20.36
N ASN A 592 19.94 6.54 21.41
CA ASN A 592 18.72 7.33 21.31
C ASN A 592 18.89 8.67 20.57
N GLU A 593 20.11 9.19 20.45
CA GLU A 593 20.42 10.38 19.64
C GLU A 593 20.31 10.13 18.13
N VAL A 594 20.46 8.87 17.70
CA VAL A 594 20.45 8.48 16.29
C VAL A 594 19.13 7.84 15.88
N VAL A 595 18.57 6.97 16.73
CA VAL A 595 17.30 6.29 16.45
C VAL A 595 16.45 6.21 17.73
N GLU A 596 15.18 6.59 17.63
CA GLU A 596 14.26 6.59 18.76
C GLU A 596 12.91 5.97 18.42
N PHE A 597 12.22 5.44 19.44
CA PHE A 597 10.83 5.02 19.29
C PHE A 597 9.91 6.24 19.36
N GLN A 598 8.97 6.33 18.43
CA GLN A 598 7.93 7.36 18.40
C GLN A 598 6.56 6.71 18.24
N ASN A 599 5.50 7.34 18.77
CA ASN A 599 4.12 6.87 18.61
C ASN A 599 3.91 5.38 18.95
N ALA A 600 4.53 4.91 20.05
CA ALA A 600 4.45 3.52 20.46
C ALA A 600 3.01 3.10 20.78
N SER A 601 2.61 1.91 20.31
CA SER A 601 1.29 1.35 20.55
C SER A 601 1.37 -0.12 20.95
N VAL A 602 0.42 -0.56 21.77
CA VAL A 602 0.27 -1.96 22.20
C VAL A 602 -1.16 -2.41 21.97
N VAL A 603 -1.33 -3.64 21.50
CA VAL A 603 -2.64 -4.27 21.33
C VAL A 603 -2.59 -5.71 21.83
N TYR A 604 -3.57 -6.12 22.64
CA TYR A 604 -3.76 -7.51 23.02
C TYR A 604 -4.81 -8.18 22.12
N ARG A 605 -4.42 -9.23 21.37
CA ARG A 605 -5.31 -9.96 20.45
C ARG A 605 -5.80 -11.31 20.98
N GLY A 606 -5.30 -11.74 22.14
CA GLY A 606 -5.63 -13.03 22.73
C GLY A 606 -6.92 -13.05 23.55
N MET A 607 -7.19 -14.19 24.20
CA MET A 607 -8.32 -14.32 25.13
C MET A 607 -8.01 -13.66 26.47
N ARG A 608 -8.77 -12.62 26.86
CA ARG A 608 -8.57 -11.93 28.15
C ARG A 608 -8.79 -12.83 29.37
N ASN A 609 -9.70 -13.79 29.28
CA ASN A 609 -10.00 -14.74 30.36
C ASN A 609 -9.14 -16.01 30.20
N LEU A 610 -7.98 -16.05 30.86
CA LEU A 610 -7.13 -17.23 30.92
C LEU A 610 -7.64 -18.21 32.01
N PRO A 611 -7.13 -19.46 32.04
CA PRO A 611 -7.56 -20.43 33.05
C PRO A 611 -7.32 -19.99 34.50
N LYS A 612 -6.16 -19.37 34.78
CA LYS A 612 -5.76 -18.92 36.13
C LYS A 612 -5.93 -17.41 36.35
N PHE A 613 -5.87 -16.60 35.29
CA PHE A 613 -5.80 -15.15 35.37
C PHE A 613 -6.75 -14.48 34.37
N THR A 614 -7.09 -13.22 34.62
CA THR A 614 -7.78 -12.33 33.69
C THR A 614 -6.86 -11.16 33.37
N ILE A 615 -6.75 -10.81 32.09
CA ILE A 615 -5.97 -9.65 31.63
C ILE A 615 -6.88 -8.44 31.60
N LEU A 616 -6.53 -7.39 32.35
CA LEU A 616 -7.34 -6.18 32.48
C LEU A 616 -6.94 -5.13 31.43
N ASN A 617 -5.93 -4.33 31.73
CA ASN A 617 -5.48 -3.21 30.90
C ASN A 617 -4.05 -3.43 30.42
N GLU A 618 -3.78 -2.98 29.20
CA GLU A 618 -2.46 -2.90 28.58
C GLU A 618 -2.13 -1.43 28.26
N LYS A 619 -0.91 -0.99 28.56
CA LYS A 619 -0.41 0.33 28.22
C LYS A 619 1.05 0.24 27.80
N VAL A 620 1.49 1.19 26.98
CA VAL A 620 2.90 1.31 26.59
C VAL A 620 3.42 2.68 27.00
N THR A 621 4.61 2.69 27.60
CA THR A 621 5.29 3.91 28.02
C THR A 621 6.70 3.94 27.44
N LEU A 622 7.12 5.11 26.96
CA LEU A 622 8.51 5.34 26.56
C LEU A 622 9.32 5.68 27.81
N LEU A 623 10.43 4.97 28.05
CA LEU A 623 11.33 5.26 29.16
C LEU A 623 12.26 6.42 28.80
N SER A 624 12.23 7.47 29.62
CA SER A 624 13.12 8.63 29.49
C SER A 624 14.46 8.41 30.20
N ASN A 625 15.53 9.06 29.73
CA ASN A 625 16.85 9.09 30.36
C ASN A 625 17.64 7.77 30.29
N THR A 626 17.56 7.07 29.17
CA THR A 626 18.35 5.87 28.86
C THR A 626 19.24 6.13 27.64
N GLN A 627 20.44 5.53 27.57
CA GLN A 627 21.35 5.65 26.40
C GLN A 627 20.72 5.13 25.11
N TYR A 628 19.89 4.10 25.22
CA TYR A 628 19.11 3.52 24.12
C TYR A 628 17.64 3.88 24.27
N SER A 629 16.89 3.93 23.17
CA SER A 629 15.44 4.08 23.24
C SER A 629 14.78 2.78 23.73
N VAL A 630 14.01 2.85 24.81
CA VAL A 630 13.34 1.69 25.43
C VAL A 630 11.86 1.98 25.63
N ILE A 631 11.00 1.03 25.24
CA ILE A 631 9.58 1.04 25.59
C ILE A 631 9.30 -0.02 26.65
N GLN A 632 8.40 0.32 27.57
CA GLN A 632 7.86 -0.57 28.60
C GLN A 632 6.40 -0.84 28.28
N VAL A 633 6.09 -2.09 27.95
CA VAL A 633 4.71 -2.56 27.75
C VAL A 633 4.23 -3.13 29.08
N GLU A 634 3.31 -2.46 29.75
CA GLU A 634 2.78 -2.85 31.06
C GLU A 634 1.37 -3.41 30.91
N PHE A 635 1.08 -4.50 31.60
CA PHE A 635 -0.24 -5.11 31.65
C PHE A 635 -0.55 -5.68 33.03
N GLN A 636 -1.84 -5.75 33.35
CA GLN A 636 -2.32 -6.20 34.66
C GLN A 636 -2.95 -7.59 34.57
N LEU A 637 -2.53 -8.48 35.47
CA LEU A 637 -3.05 -9.84 35.62
C LEU A 637 -3.82 -9.94 36.94
N GLU A 638 -5.12 -10.18 36.86
CA GLU A 638 -5.97 -10.44 38.01
C GLU A 638 -6.14 -11.95 38.21
N ARG A 639 -5.94 -12.45 39.43
CA ARG A 639 -6.09 -13.88 39.72
C ARG A 639 -7.55 -14.31 39.85
N ARG A 640 -7.90 -15.44 39.24
CA ARG A 640 -9.23 -16.06 39.40
C ARG A 640 -9.28 -16.89 40.68
N TYR A 641 -9.76 -16.28 41.76
CA TYR A 641 -9.72 -16.86 43.11
C TYR A 641 -10.84 -17.87 43.42
N SER A 642 -11.89 -17.99 42.62
CA SER A 642 -13.10 -18.77 42.96
C SER A 642 -12.83 -20.24 43.33
N LEU A 643 -11.99 -20.92 42.54
CA LEU A 643 -11.60 -22.30 42.81
C LEU A 643 -10.70 -22.40 44.05
N LEU A 644 -9.79 -21.44 44.23
CA LEU A 644 -8.91 -21.38 45.41
C LEU A 644 -9.71 -21.18 46.70
N VAL A 645 -10.77 -20.36 46.66
CA VAL A 645 -11.70 -20.19 47.79
C VAL A 645 -12.38 -21.53 48.14
N LEU A 646 -12.88 -22.25 47.14
CA LEU A 646 -13.54 -23.54 47.34
C LEU A 646 -12.61 -24.62 47.88
N THR A 647 -11.35 -24.69 47.41
CA THR A 647 -10.43 -25.78 47.78
C THR A 647 -9.61 -25.50 49.02
N ILE A 648 -9.49 -24.24 49.45
CA ILE A 648 -8.67 -23.83 50.61
C ILE A 648 -9.56 -23.42 51.77
N PHE A 649 -10.43 -22.43 51.57
CA PHE A 649 -11.19 -21.84 52.68
C PHE A 649 -12.30 -22.79 53.15
N VAL A 650 -13.05 -23.43 52.25
CA VAL A 650 -14.14 -24.34 52.65
C VAL A 650 -13.64 -25.53 53.49
N PRO A 651 -12.59 -26.28 53.09
CA PRO A 651 -12.07 -27.38 53.93
C PRO A 651 -11.51 -26.91 55.27
N THR A 652 -10.84 -25.75 55.31
CA THR A 652 -10.30 -25.21 56.59
C THR A 652 -11.41 -24.80 57.55
N PHE A 653 -12.50 -24.20 57.05
CA PHE A 653 -13.70 -23.93 57.84
C PHE A 653 -14.35 -25.22 58.37
N LEU A 654 -14.46 -26.26 57.54
CA LEU A 654 -15.00 -27.55 57.98
C LEU A 654 -14.13 -28.18 59.07
N LEU A 655 -12.80 -28.13 58.95
CA LEU A 655 -11.86 -28.63 59.96
C LEU A 655 -11.93 -27.85 61.27
N ILE A 656 -12.10 -26.52 61.22
CA ILE A 656 -12.39 -25.72 62.42
C ILE A 656 -13.70 -26.18 63.05
N GLY A 657 -14.74 -26.44 62.24
CA GLY A 657 -16.02 -26.97 62.71
C GLY A 657 -15.86 -28.30 63.45
N VAL A 658 -15.12 -29.25 62.86
CA VAL A 658 -14.80 -30.55 63.50
C VAL A 658 -14.06 -30.33 64.81
N GLY A 659 -13.02 -29.48 64.84
CA GLY A 659 -12.33 -29.11 66.08
C GLY A 659 -13.26 -28.51 67.14
N TYR A 660 -14.17 -27.61 66.75
CA TYR A 660 -15.15 -26.99 67.63
C TYR A 660 -16.18 -27.98 68.18
N THR A 661 -16.62 -28.97 67.39
CA THR A 661 -17.56 -30.01 67.88
C THR A 661 -16.99 -30.86 69.02
N THR A 662 -15.66 -30.94 69.15
CA THR A 662 -15.04 -31.66 70.27
C THR A 662 -15.35 -31.05 71.64
N LEU A 663 -15.75 -29.77 71.68
CA LEU A 663 -16.21 -29.08 72.90
C LEU A 663 -17.59 -29.55 73.40
N TYR A 664 -18.35 -30.28 72.56
CA TYR A 664 -19.67 -30.82 72.90
C TYR A 664 -19.63 -32.29 73.33
N ILE A 665 -18.50 -32.96 73.16
CA ILE A 665 -18.30 -34.34 73.61
C ILE A 665 -18.28 -34.38 75.14
N GLN A 666 -18.87 -35.42 75.71
CA GLN A 666 -18.97 -35.60 77.16
C GLN A 666 -17.58 -35.56 77.83
N LEU A 667 -17.49 -34.85 78.96
CA LEU A 667 -16.27 -34.69 79.77
C LEU A 667 -15.49 -36.00 80.05
N PRO A 668 -16.12 -37.14 80.43
CA PRO A 668 -15.38 -38.37 80.71
C PRO A 668 -14.67 -38.98 79.48
N ALA A 669 -15.03 -38.59 78.26
CA ALA A 669 -14.45 -39.14 77.03
C ALA A 669 -13.23 -38.34 76.55
N PHE A 670 -12.20 -38.20 77.38
CA PHE A 670 -10.96 -37.46 77.04
C PHE A 670 -10.26 -37.99 75.79
N GLN A 671 -10.11 -39.32 75.69
CA GLN A 671 -9.42 -39.98 74.56
C GLN A 671 -10.06 -39.65 73.20
N VAL A 672 -11.39 -39.56 73.14
CA VAL A 672 -12.11 -39.23 71.90
C VAL A 672 -11.87 -37.76 71.52
N ARG A 673 -11.91 -36.85 72.50
CA ARG A 673 -11.68 -35.41 72.30
C ARG A 673 -10.26 -35.13 71.81
N SER A 674 -9.25 -35.69 72.47
CA SER A 674 -7.84 -35.46 72.14
C SER A 674 -7.47 -36.01 70.76
N ILE A 675 -7.84 -37.26 70.44
CA ILE A 675 -7.55 -37.87 69.13
C ILE A 675 -8.21 -37.10 67.98
N MET A 676 -9.48 -36.69 68.12
CA MET A 676 -10.19 -35.92 67.11
C MET A 676 -9.53 -34.54 66.89
N THR A 677 -9.12 -33.85 67.95
CA THR A 677 -8.40 -32.56 67.80
C THR A 677 -6.99 -32.70 67.21
N LEU A 678 -6.21 -33.70 67.63
CA LEU A 678 -4.86 -33.95 67.09
C LEU A 678 -4.90 -34.34 65.61
N THR A 679 -5.86 -35.17 65.21
CA THR A 679 -6.04 -35.54 63.79
C THR A 679 -6.48 -34.34 62.95
N THR A 680 -7.37 -33.48 63.46
CA THR A 680 -7.73 -32.23 62.75
C THR A 680 -6.54 -31.27 62.59
N MET A 681 -5.66 -31.18 63.59
CA MET A 681 -4.44 -30.36 63.51
C MET A 681 -3.48 -30.91 62.45
N LEU A 682 -3.27 -32.23 62.42
CA LEU A 682 -2.41 -32.87 61.42
C LEU A 682 -2.95 -32.61 60.01
N VAL A 683 -4.25 -32.81 59.77
CA VAL A 683 -4.87 -32.55 58.46
C VAL A 683 -4.77 -31.07 58.08
N MET A 684 -5.00 -30.15 59.02
CA MET A 684 -4.84 -28.71 58.79
C MET A 684 -3.40 -28.34 58.37
N TYR A 685 -2.39 -28.86 59.08
CA TYR A 685 -0.98 -28.62 58.76
C TYR A 685 -0.57 -29.25 57.42
N THR A 686 -1.09 -30.45 57.09
CA THR A 686 -0.84 -31.05 55.77
C THR A 686 -1.39 -30.21 54.63
N LEU A 687 -2.59 -29.62 54.80
CA LEU A 687 -3.18 -28.72 53.82
C LEU A 687 -2.37 -27.42 53.67
N PHE A 688 -1.88 -26.86 54.79
CA PHE A 688 -0.98 -25.71 54.77
C PHE A 688 0.29 -26.00 53.95
N ASN A 689 0.99 -27.10 54.23
CA ASN A 689 2.20 -27.47 53.49
C ASN A 689 1.92 -27.72 52.01
N GLN A 690 0.80 -28.38 51.68
CA GLN A 690 0.42 -28.62 50.29
C GLN A 690 0.24 -27.31 49.53
N VAL A 691 -0.48 -26.34 50.09
CA VAL A 691 -0.73 -25.06 49.42
C VAL A 691 0.53 -24.19 49.40
N SER A 692 1.30 -24.16 50.49
CA SER A 692 2.55 -23.40 50.56
C SER A 692 3.60 -23.89 49.55
N SER A 693 3.67 -25.20 49.30
CA SER A 693 4.60 -25.77 48.31
C SER A 693 4.27 -25.41 46.85
N GLY A 694 3.04 -24.98 46.59
CA GLY A 694 2.58 -24.56 45.26
C GLY A 694 2.83 -23.08 44.96
N LEU A 695 3.48 -22.35 45.86
CA LEU A 695 3.76 -20.91 45.77
C LEU A 695 5.27 -20.66 45.87
N PRO A 696 5.77 -19.53 45.33
CA PRO A 696 7.18 -19.18 45.47
C PRO A 696 7.52 -18.80 46.90
N ASP A 697 8.76 -19.08 47.28
CA ASP A 697 9.34 -18.67 48.56
C ASP A 697 9.47 -17.14 48.59
N THR A 698 8.82 -16.50 49.56
CA THR A 698 8.88 -15.04 49.77
C THR A 698 9.30 -14.72 51.19
N ALA A 699 10.03 -13.63 51.38
CA ALA A 699 10.46 -13.20 52.72
C ALA A 699 9.34 -12.56 53.55
N TYR A 700 8.28 -12.07 52.91
CA TYR A 700 7.12 -11.48 53.56
C TYR A 700 5.99 -12.50 53.78
N ILE A 701 5.18 -12.26 54.81
CA ILE A 701 4.02 -13.09 55.17
C ILE A 701 2.89 -12.85 54.15
N LYS A 702 2.30 -13.93 53.65
CA LYS A 702 1.15 -13.88 52.74
C LYS A 702 -0.15 -13.88 53.56
N MET A 703 -1.22 -13.27 53.06
CA MET A 703 -2.52 -13.25 53.73
C MET A 703 -3.05 -14.66 54.01
N LEU A 704 -2.80 -15.60 53.09
CA LEU A 704 -3.12 -17.00 53.28
C LEU A 704 -2.36 -17.65 54.47
N ASP A 705 -1.11 -17.26 54.72
CA ASP A 705 -0.33 -17.77 55.85
C ASP A 705 -0.96 -17.31 57.18
N MET A 706 -1.45 -16.07 57.24
CA MET A 706 -2.17 -15.55 58.41
C MET A 706 -3.45 -16.35 58.69
N TRP A 707 -4.17 -16.76 57.63
CA TRP A 707 -5.36 -17.61 57.74
C TRP A 707 -5.04 -18.99 58.33
N PHE A 708 -4.05 -19.69 57.77
CA PHE A 708 -3.65 -21.02 58.26
C PHE A 708 -3.07 -20.96 59.68
N PHE A 709 -2.27 -19.93 59.98
CA PHE A 709 -1.75 -19.71 61.32
C PHE A 709 -2.90 -19.55 62.33
N PHE A 710 -3.89 -18.72 62.03
CA PHE A 710 -5.08 -18.59 62.87
C PHE A 710 -5.79 -19.93 63.08
N CYS A 711 -6.05 -20.68 62.01
CA CYS A 711 -6.72 -21.99 62.08
C CYS A 711 -5.97 -23.00 62.96
N ILE A 712 -4.64 -23.09 62.79
CA ILE A 712 -3.78 -24.02 63.54
C ILE A 712 -3.71 -23.62 65.01
N PHE A 713 -3.52 -22.32 65.31
CA PHE A 713 -3.48 -21.83 66.68
C PHE A 713 -4.82 -21.99 67.40
N LEU A 714 -5.93 -21.82 66.69
CA LEU A 714 -7.27 -22.06 67.23
C LEU A 714 -7.42 -23.53 67.65
N ILE A 715 -7.08 -24.49 66.78
CA ILE A 715 -7.14 -25.92 67.10
C ILE A 715 -6.17 -26.29 68.23
N LEU A 716 -4.94 -25.73 68.22
CA LEU A 716 -3.96 -25.92 69.29
C LEU A 716 -4.50 -25.43 70.64
N SER A 717 -5.17 -24.28 70.67
CA SER A 717 -5.77 -23.77 71.90
C SER A 717 -6.91 -24.67 72.42
N ILE A 718 -7.66 -25.33 71.53
CA ILE A 718 -8.66 -26.35 71.92
C ILE A 718 -7.98 -27.59 72.51
N ILE A 719 -6.83 -28.02 71.97
CA ILE A 719 -6.04 -29.12 72.53
C ILE A 719 -5.57 -28.78 73.95
N VAL A 720 -5.00 -27.58 74.14
CA VAL A 720 -4.58 -27.09 75.47
C VAL A 720 -5.77 -27.02 76.42
N LEU A 721 -6.94 -26.59 75.95
CA LEU A 721 -8.17 -26.60 76.75
C LEU A 721 -8.55 -28.03 77.19
N HIS A 722 -8.55 -29.01 76.29
CA HIS A 722 -8.88 -30.39 76.66
C HIS A 722 -7.94 -30.95 77.73
N VAL A 723 -6.64 -30.65 77.64
CA VAL A 723 -5.63 -31.07 78.63
C VAL A 723 -5.83 -30.35 79.96
N THR A 724 -6.08 -29.04 79.95
CA THR A 724 -6.29 -28.25 81.19
C THR A 724 -7.58 -28.64 81.91
N VAL A 725 -8.66 -28.94 81.18
CA VAL A 725 -9.95 -29.37 81.73
C VAL A 725 -9.83 -30.71 82.47
N GLU A 726 -8.97 -31.63 82.02
CA GLU A 726 -8.70 -32.90 82.70
C GLU A 726 -8.03 -32.72 84.07
N HIS A 727 -7.21 -31.67 84.23
CA HIS A 727 -6.47 -31.40 85.46
C HIS A 727 -7.27 -30.54 86.47
N LEU A 728 -8.52 -30.18 86.16
CA LEU A 728 -9.40 -29.43 87.08
C LEU A 728 -10.12 -30.39 88.05
N PRO A 729 -10.26 -30.02 89.34
CA PRO A 729 -10.94 -30.88 90.31
C PRO A 729 -12.41 -31.09 89.94
N GLU A 730 -12.85 -32.34 89.92
CA GLU A 730 -14.27 -32.69 89.85
C GLU A 730 -14.97 -32.12 91.08
N GLY A 731 -15.78 -31.06 90.90
CA GLY A 731 -16.68 -30.62 91.96
C GLY A 731 -17.71 -31.71 92.21
N ASN A 732 -17.67 -32.32 93.40
CA ASN A 732 -18.61 -33.36 93.85
C ASN A 732 -20.06 -33.02 93.47
N ALA A 733 -20.59 -33.70 92.45
CA ALA A 733 -22.01 -33.73 92.16
C ALA A 733 -22.62 -34.96 92.86
N ALA A 734 -23.65 -34.74 93.67
CA ALA A 734 -24.35 -35.78 94.43
C ALA A 734 -24.94 -36.89 93.52
N PRO A 735 -24.98 -38.15 93.97
CA PRO A 735 -25.50 -39.26 93.17
C PRO A 735 -27.03 -39.21 93.02
N VAL A 736 -27.50 -39.43 91.79
CA VAL A 736 -28.92 -39.64 91.44
C VAL A 736 -29.32 -41.09 91.74
N PRO A 737 -30.48 -41.37 92.38
CA PRO A 737 -30.87 -42.73 92.76
C PRO A 737 -31.50 -43.53 91.60
N PRO A 738 -31.36 -44.88 91.58
CA PRO A 738 -31.99 -45.76 90.59
C PRO A 738 -33.46 -46.12 90.94
N PRO A 739 -34.29 -46.56 89.96
CA PRO A 739 -35.72 -46.80 90.15
C PRO A 739 -36.02 -48.19 90.77
N PRO A 740 -37.21 -48.39 91.38
CA PRO A 740 -37.50 -49.55 92.23
C PRO A 740 -38.17 -50.71 91.47
N LYS A 741 -37.84 -51.97 91.84
CA LYS A 741 -38.70 -53.15 91.57
C LYS A 741 -38.62 -54.23 92.68
N SER A 742 -39.79 -54.51 93.25
CA SER A 742 -40.39 -55.80 93.71
C SER A 742 -39.74 -56.72 94.77
N VAL A 743 -40.34 -56.66 95.98
CA VAL A 743 -40.87 -57.68 96.98
C VAL A 743 -40.92 -59.17 96.49
N PRO A 744 -40.77 -60.26 97.34
CA PRO A 744 -41.31 -60.46 98.71
C PRO A 744 -40.46 -61.11 99.85
N SER A 745 -40.93 -60.75 101.07
CA SER A 745 -40.95 -61.29 102.47
C SER A 745 -40.60 -62.77 102.80
N PRO A 746 -40.55 -63.25 104.09
CA PRO A 746 -41.03 -62.66 105.38
C PRO A 746 -40.18 -62.94 106.66
N LEU A 747 -40.72 -62.51 107.82
CA LEU A 747 -40.40 -62.86 109.24
C LEU A 747 -39.44 -61.86 109.93
N GLN A 748 -39.73 -61.21 111.07
CA GLN A 748 -40.63 -61.46 112.19
C GLN A 748 -40.92 -60.13 112.94
N GLU A 749 -42.17 -59.99 113.39
CA GLU A 749 -42.69 -59.46 114.67
C GLU A 749 -41.77 -58.69 115.66
N ILE A 750 -42.19 -57.79 116.55
CA ILE A 750 -43.42 -57.07 116.96
C ILE A 750 -42.92 -56.15 118.12
N ARG A 751 -43.29 -54.85 118.17
CA ARG A 751 -43.89 -54.19 119.38
C ARG A 751 -44.08 -52.67 119.23
N ASN A 752 -45.35 -52.32 119.07
CA ASN A 752 -46.15 -51.29 119.74
C ASN A 752 -45.70 -49.82 119.78
N ILE A 753 -46.41 -48.94 119.02
CA ILE A 753 -47.57 -48.08 119.45
C ILE A 753 -47.07 -46.79 120.12
N SER A 754 -47.26 -45.58 119.58
CA SER A 754 -48.57 -44.91 119.56
C SER A 754 -48.55 -43.52 118.87
N ARG A 755 -49.66 -43.27 118.17
CA ARG A 755 -50.47 -42.03 118.07
C ARG A 755 -50.02 -40.82 117.22
N LEU A 756 -50.90 -40.60 116.24
CA LEU A 756 -51.29 -39.40 115.50
C LEU A 756 -51.25 -38.07 116.28
N SER A 757 -50.63 -37.08 115.62
CA SER A 757 -51.06 -35.70 115.31
C SER A 757 -51.58 -34.76 116.41
N VAL A 758 -51.06 -33.52 116.46
CA VAL A 758 -51.76 -32.25 116.10
C VAL A 758 -50.85 -31.01 116.35
N VAL A 759 -50.62 -30.26 115.27
CA VAL A 759 -50.50 -28.79 115.05
C VAL A 759 -50.32 -27.83 116.26
N LYS A 760 -49.30 -26.93 116.21
CA LYS A 760 -49.48 -25.44 116.22
C LYS A 760 -48.19 -24.61 116.04
N VAL A 761 -48.46 -23.35 115.67
CA VAL A 761 -47.65 -22.28 115.03
C VAL A 761 -46.70 -21.52 116.00
N ARG A 762 -45.63 -20.92 115.43
CA ARG A 762 -44.67 -19.89 115.95
C ARG A 762 -45.37 -18.69 116.68
N PRO A 763 -44.72 -17.74 117.43
CA PRO A 763 -43.41 -17.09 117.13
C PRO A 763 -42.56 -16.41 118.29
N VAL A 764 -41.43 -15.78 117.90
CA VAL A 764 -40.59 -14.70 118.55
C VAL A 764 -39.64 -15.12 119.72
N VAL A 765 -38.29 -15.21 119.58
CA VAL A 765 -37.16 -14.19 119.52
C VAL A 765 -36.86 -13.57 120.92
N PRO A 766 -35.63 -13.15 121.37
CA PRO A 766 -34.32 -12.84 120.72
C PRO A 766 -33.11 -13.52 121.47
N ALA A 767 -31.80 -13.22 121.39
CA ALA A 767 -30.99 -12.11 120.85
C ALA A 767 -29.53 -12.59 120.63
N ASP A 768 -28.86 -11.97 119.66
CA ASP A 768 -27.46 -11.51 119.61
C ASP A 768 -26.28 -12.44 119.97
N LEU A 769 -25.35 -12.59 119.02
CA LEU A 769 -24.05 -11.88 119.10
C LEU A 769 -23.28 -11.91 117.76
N SER A 770 -23.02 -10.71 117.25
CA SER A 770 -21.94 -10.22 116.37
C SER A 770 -20.91 -11.19 115.76
N TYR A 771 -20.72 -11.12 114.43
CA TYR A 771 -19.47 -10.68 113.79
C TYR A 771 -19.68 -10.55 112.26
N SER A 772 -19.20 -9.46 111.66
CA SER A 772 -19.08 -9.26 110.21
C SER A 772 -17.59 -8.98 109.90
N PRO A 773 -17.14 -8.78 108.65
CA PRO A 773 -17.53 -9.35 107.36
C PRO A 773 -16.28 -9.85 106.59
N SER A 774 -16.39 -10.76 105.61
CA SER A 774 -15.48 -10.85 104.42
C SER A 774 -15.58 -12.20 103.69
N GLY A 775 -15.42 -12.16 102.36
CA GLY A 775 -15.24 -13.34 101.50
C GLY A 775 -16.32 -13.45 100.42
N SER A 776 -16.38 -12.49 99.48
CA SER A 776 -15.78 -12.62 98.14
C SER A 776 -16.36 -13.78 97.30
N TRP A 777 -16.94 -13.41 96.16
CA TRP A 777 -17.35 -14.30 95.08
C TRP A 777 -16.17 -15.18 94.63
N GLN A 778 -16.04 -16.40 95.14
CA GLN A 778 -15.18 -17.40 94.52
C GLN A 778 -16.00 -18.18 93.49
N ALA A 779 -15.98 -17.69 92.25
CA ALA A 779 -16.29 -18.50 91.08
C ALA A 779 -15.31 -19.68 91.05
N LYS A 780 -15.72 -20.85 91.54
CA LYS A 780 -14.91 -22.06 91.44
C LYS A 780 -14.90 -22.51 89.98
N TRP A 781 -13.72 -22.42 89.37
CA TRP A 781 -13.38 -22.96 88.05
C TRP A 781 -13.57 -24.49 88.04
N THR A 782 -14.79 -24.94 87.77
CA THR A 782 -15.11 -26.37 87.61
C THR A 782 -15.02 -26.76 86.13
N ALA A 783 -14.55 -27.98 85.84
CA ALA A 783 -14.40 -28.48 84.47
C ALA A 783 -15.65 -28.27 83.56
N PRO A 784 -16.90 -28.48 84.04
CA PRO A 784 -18.10 -28.20 83.24
C PRO A 784 -18.31 -26.70 82.93
N TRP A 785 -17.96 -25.82 83.87
CA TRP A 785 -18.11 -24.37 83.70
C TRP A 785 -17.10 -23.81 82.70
N VAL A 786 -15.85 -24.30 82.75
CA VAL A 786 -14.79 -23.92 81.79
C VAL A 786 -15.15 -24.35 80.37
N MET A 787 -15.64 -25.59 80.19
CA MET A 787 -16.14 -26.08 78.90
C MET A 787 -17.36 -25.28 78.40
N PHE A 788 -18.26 -24.88 79.31
CA PHE A 788 -19.41 -24.04 78.98
C PHE A 788 -19.00 -22.65 78.48
N MET A 789 -18.05 -21.99 79.16
CA MET A 789 -17.54 -20.68 78.76
C MET A 789 -16.75 -20.75 77.45
N ALA A 790 -15.91 -21.78 77.28
CA ALA A 790 -15.17 -22.03 76.06
C ALA A 790 -16.10 -22.16 74.85
N ARG A 791 -17.09 -23.06 74.91
CA ARG A 791 -17.97 -23.33 73.77
C ARG A 791 -18.92 -22.18 73.45
N THR A 792 -19.39 -21.44 74.45
CA THR A 792 -20.51 -20.48 74.28
C THR A 792 -20.02 -19.05 74.05
N VAL A 793 -18.85 -18.69 74.59
CA VAL A 793 -18.37 -17.30 74.59
C VAL A 793 -17.00 -17.20 73.92
N VAL A 794 -15.98 -17.90 74.44
CA VAL A 794 -14.58 -17.66 74.05
C VAL A 794 -14.31 -18.00 72.58
N TYR A 795 -14.55 -19.24 72.15
CA TYR A 795 -14.24 -19.64 70.77
C TYR A 795 -15.12 -18.96 69.71
N PRO A 796 -16.45 -18.85 69.89
CA PRO A 796 -17.30 -18.12 68.94
C PRO A 796 -16.90 -16.65 68.77
N THR A 797 -16.55 -15.96 69.86
CA THR A 797 -16.11 -14.55 69.77
C THR A 797 -14.78 -14.41 69.05
N ILE A 798 -13.78 -15.26 69.33
CA ILE A 798 -12.48 -15.26 68.64
C ILE A 798 -12.66 -15.53 67.13
N ILE A 799 -13.49 -16.50 66.77
CA ILE A 799 -13.77 -16.82 65.36
C ILE A 799 -14.44 -15.64 64.65
N PHE A 800 -15.43 -15.02 65.29
CA PHE A 800 -16.17 -13.90 64.71
C PHE A 800 -15.28 -12.66 64.53
N THR A 801 -14.50 -12.28 65.56
CA THR A 801 -13.64 -11.10 65.49
C THR A 801 -12.54 -11.25 64.44
N PHE A 802 -11.90 -12.42 64.33
CA PHE A 802 -10.92 -12.68 63.30
C PHE A 802 -11.51 -12.59 61.90
N ASN A 803 -12.66 -13.24 61.66
CA ASN A 803 -13.30 -13.20 60.33
C ASN A 803 -13.74 -11.77 59.97
N ALA A 804 -14.30 -11.00 60.90
CA ALA A 804 -14.67 -9.61 60.66
C ALA A 804 -13.45 -8.76 60.22
N ILE A 805 -12.31 -8.90 60.92
CA ILE A 805 -11.08 -8.19 60.57
C ILE A 805 -10.53 -8.69 59.23
N PHE A 806 -10.34 -9.99 59.08
CA PHE A 806 -9.72 -10.61 57.90
C PHE A 806 -10.46 -10.26 56.61
N TRP A 807 -11.79 -10.42 56.58
CA TRP A 807 -12.58 -10.12 55.39
C TRP A 807 -12.75 -8.61 55.17
N SER A 808 -12.78 -7.78 56.22
CA SER A 808 -12.82 -6.32 56.04
C SER A 808 -11.56 -5.78 55.35
N VAL A 809 -10.38 -6.33 55.66
CA VAL A 809 -9.13 -5.97 54.99
C VAL A 809 -9.18 -6.29 53.49
N ILE A 810 -9.83 -7.39 53.11
CA ILE A 810 -9.98 -7.77 51.70
C ILE A 810 -10.93 -6.81 50.97
N VAL A 811 -12.08 -6.49 51.59
CA VAL A 811 -13.08 -5.58 50.98
C VAL A 811 -12.51 -4.17 50.83
N PHE A 812 -11.80 -3.63 51.83
CA PHE A 812 -11.16 -2.32 51.76
C PHE A 812 -10.01 -2.21 50.75
N VAL A 813 -9.46 -3.33 50.31
CA VAL A 813 -8.39 -3.37 49.29
C VAL A 813 -8.97 -3.43 47.87
N TYR A 814 -10.25 -3.76 47.72
CA TYR A 814 -10.95 -3.91 46.44
C TYR A 814 -11.96 -2.77 46.13
N GLU A 815 -12.23 -1.86 47.06
CA GLU A 815 -12.77 -0.50 46.80
C GLU A 815 -11.64 0.49 46.57
#